data_AF-A0A7X6UMU3-F1
#
_entry.id   AF-A0A7X6UMU3-F1
#
_cell.length_a   1.000
_cell.length_b   1.000
_cell.length_c   1.000
_cell.angle_alpha   90.00
_cell.angle_beta   90.00
_cell.angle_gamma   90.00
#
_symmetry.space_group_name_H-M   'P 1'
#
loop_
_entity.id
_entity.type
_entity.pdbx_description
1 polymer ?
#
loop_
_entity_poly.entity_id
_entity_poly.type
_entity_poly.pdbx_seq_one_letter_code
_entity_poly.pdbx_strand_id
1 'polypeptide(L)'
;MLRNTRSYLSLLFISFFLFVNFVNSEAAERTWTGGGANALASTAANWSDNTVPIEGDDIILNSTSEDKDMTWNLDISVQSWSQNDYNGTVTFTMEYTGSFTNLHIIGDCVINSGTWTHRGPQVLETNRLSVSIGGDLTIGTNGEISAMGKGYRVSTGPGKGTGSCGGSYGGTGINGGQCYGCAVEPVNLGSGGSSPPGGGAIQLFVNGASTIDGSLNANGGEAGGAGSGGSVLFRTESLSGAGEIKAEGGHPTMKFMGGGGRVSVALTGDDEDFSGFFGEISAFGGLYGTGRTKPGTVYLEEGNDLSGGGELIVDNLQSTIGGYGNNTALNGLNVANYHFKRITLKENSVLEINAGATLNITGTVLDLANTANGFWIAGATVIFPNDFSFTDYFIGVRGENTVFSPGNTFTVGSGAELRLDKHISMNRSLIVEDGGLVTHTINPASHDENYKIDLELFGSLTIETSGAIDVSARGFPPNYGPGSHPIDTIGGSYGGKARNGMPCYGSLINPTNLGSAGRSGTVCFGGGAIILKVFGTIENSGGIFANSLSQNRVGSGGTVNITAGNLTGSGPIVANSGDSSAGSIANPGGGGRIAISLTEPGADIFAYKGPITAYGAYNSVQPGGAGTIYLRNPGQALNEGTLIIDNNNNAGEVTEISEFVDDACIGKVLIRNQGHLRVNDEQSLVVSESWNNQGVFTGGGSGTVIFNAPEGESTSVDGDTVFSRLICTNSKQTIVFKAGSTTSIASYGFLELRGDSDSNLALKSSNQNSLWNLVLGPDSAHEVEYVD
;
A
#
# COMPACT_ATOMS: atom_id res chain seq x y z
N MET A 1 7.86 -12.35 -43.51
CA MET A 1 9.19 -11.91 -43.98
C MET A 1 9.79 -10.99 -42.93
N LEU A 2 10.92 -11.41 -42.35
CA LEU A 2 12.00 -10.65 -41.66
C LEU A 2 11.57 -9.64 -40.56
N ARG A 3 11.62 -10.06 -39.28
CA ARG A 3 12.76 -9.98 -38.32
C ARG A 3 12.94 -8.59 -37.69
N ASN A 4 12.61 -8.49 -36.40
CA ASN A 4 13.41 -7.75 -35.40
C ASN A 4 12.92 -8.09 -33.98
N THR A 5 13.35 -9.23 -33.46
CA THR A 5 13.35 -9.56 -32.04
C THR A 5 14.78 -9.37 -31.53
N ARG A 6 14.99 -8.41 -30.63
CA ARG A 6 16.21 -8.34 -29.81
C ARG A 6 15.96 -9.17 -28.56
N SER A 7 16.41 -10.42 -28.59
CA SER A 7 16.49 -11.28 -27.41
C SER A 7 17.65 -10.80 -26.54
N TYR A 8 17.37 -10.52 -25.28
CA TYR A 8 18.39 -10.41 -24.24
C TYR A 8 18.91 -11.81 -23.95
N LEU A 9 20.13 -12.07 -24.40
CA LEU A 9 20.85 -13.30 -24.15
C LEU A 9 21.39 -13.24 -22.70
N SER A 10 20.83 -14.04 -21.82
CA SER A 10 21.42 -14.38 -20.53
C SER A 10 22.79 -15.01 -20.79
N LEU A 11 23.85 -14.38 -20.31
CA LEU A 11 25.19 -14.99 -20.32
C LEU A 11 25.16 -16.18 -19.34
N LEU A 12 24.97 -17.37 -19.88
CA LEU A 12 25.37 -18.62 -19.23
C LEU A 12 26.91 -18.57 -19.14
N PHE A 13 27.45 -18.32 -17.95
CA PHE A 13 28.87 -18.58 -17.67
C PHE A 13 29.06 -20.10 -17.65
N ILE A 14 29.24 -20.71 -18.82
CA ILE A 14 29.78 -22.07 -18.93
C ILE A 14 31.26 -21.96 -18.60
N SER A 15 31.62 -22.28 -17.35
CA SER A 15 33.01 -22.52 -16.96
C SER A 15 33.49 -23.74 -17.75
N PHE A 16 34.32 -23.49 -18.76
CA PHE A 16 34.94 -24.53 -19.56
C PHE A 16 36.05 -25.17 -18.71
N PHE A 17 35.73 -26.26 -18.00
CA PHE A 17 36.73 -27.05 -17.29
C PHE A 17 37.68 -27.70 -18.30
N LEU A 18 38.90 -27.18 -18.38
CA LEU A 18 40.00 -27.85 -19.04
C LEU A 18 40.43 -29.01 -18.14
N PHE A 19 39.97 -30.24 -18.43
CA PHE A 19 40.50 -31.45 -17.82
C PHE A 19 41.95 -31.64 -18.25
N VAL A 20 42.89 -31.09 -17.48
CA VAL A 20 44.29 -31.50 -17.52
C VAL A 20 44.38 -32.77 -16.68
N ASN A 21 44.67 -33.90 -17.31
CA ASN A 21 44.97 -35.16 -16.63
C ASN A 21 46.20 -34.96 -15.73
N PHE A 22 45.99 -34.71 -14.43
CA PHE A 22 47.04 -34.87 -13.43
C PHE A 22 47.16 -36.35 -13.09
N VAL A 23 48.40 -36.82 -13.17
CA VAL A 23 48.81 -38.11 -12.63
C VAL A 23 48.52 -38.09 -11.13
N ASN A 24 47.72 -39.05 -10.63
CA ASN A 24 47.45 -39.25 -9.20
C ASN A 24 48.77 -39.33 -8.41
N SER A 25 49.16 -38.20 -7.82
CA SER A 25 49.81 -38.20 -6.52
C SER A 25 48.75 -38.63 -5.53
N GLU A 26 49.00 -39.63 -4.68
CA GLU A 26 48.12 -39.88 -3.53
C GLU A 26 47.99 -38.55 -2.75
N ALA A 27 46.75 -38.17 -2.43
CA ALA A 27 46.48 -37.00 -1.61
C ALA A 27 47.19 -37.18 -0.27
N ALA A 28 48.06 -36.24 0.11
CA ALA A 28 48.77 -36.34 1.37
C ALA A 28 47.89 -35.78 2.49
N GLU A 29 47.80 -36.52 3.60
CA GLU A 29 47.10 -36.04 4.79
C GLU A 29 47.88 -34.90 5.47
N ARG A 30 47.19 -33.78 5.70
CA ARG A 30 47.71 -32.60 6.41
C ARG A 30 46.90 -32.37 7.67
N THR A 31 47.50 -32.73 8.81
CA THR A 31 46.85 -32.55 10.11
C THR A 31 47.25 -31.23 10.76
N TRP A 32 46.26 -30.39 11.07
CA TRP A 32 46.46 -29.15 11.80
C TRP A 32 46.83 -29.41 13.25
N THR A 33 47.89 -28.76 13.75
CA THR A 33 48.31 -28.82 15.16
C THR A 33 48.31 -27.45 15.84
N GLY A 34 48.31 -26.37 15.04
CA GLY A 34 48.48 -24.99 15.52
C GLY A 34 49.76 -24.79 16.36
N GLY A 35 50.80 -25.59 16.11
CA GLY A 35 52.04 -25.59 16.90
C GLY A 35 52.99 -24.40 16.67
N GLY A 36 52.77 -23.63 15.61
CA GLY A 36 53.58 -22.47 15.24
C GLY A 36 53.20 -21.19 15.98
N ALA A 37 53.89 -20.10 15.66
CA ALA A 37 53.75 -18.81 16.36
C ALA A 37 52.50 -17.99 15.99
N ASN A 38 51.68 -18.48 15.07
CA ASN A 38 50.49 -17.81 14.56
C ASN A 38 49.44 -18.85 14.13
N ALA A 39 48.23 -18.42 13.78
CA ALA A 39 47.14 -19.29 13.36
C ALA A 39 47.03 -19.48 11.83
N LEU A 40 48.04 -19.13 11.03
CA LEU A 40 47.93 -19.16 9.57
C LEU A 40 48.15 -20.57 9.00
N ALA A 41 47.28 -21.01 8.09
CA ALA A 41 47.44 -22.26 7.33
C ALA A 41 48.73 -22.24 6.48
N SER A 42 49.18 -21.07 6.03
CA SER A 42 50.44 -20.91 5.30
C SER A 42 51.71 -21.06 6.13
N THR A 43 51.62 -21.21 7.46
CA THR A 43 52.79 -21.41 8.32
C THR A 43 53.05 -22.89 8.49
N ALA A 44 54.16 -23.38 7.94
CA ALA A 44 54.52 -24.79 7.94
C ALA A 44 54.50 -25.42 9.35
N ALA A 45 55.01 -24.70 10.35
CA ALA A 45 55.07 -25.15 11.75
C ALA A 45 53.70 -25.38 12.43
N ASN A 46 52.59 -25.04 11.78
CA ASN A 46 51.24 -25.32 12.28
C ASN A 46 50.70 -26.70 11.84
N TRP A 47 51.44 -27.46 11.05
CA TRP A 47 51.06 -28.77 10.53
C TRP A 47 51.92 -29.86 11.16
N SER A 48 51.37 -31.06 11.31
CA SER A 48 51.99 -32.18 12.05
C SER A 48 53.37 -32.59 11.54
N ASP A 49 53.64 -32.44 10.24
CA ASP A 49 54.92 -32.74 9.60
C ASP A 49 55.76 -31.49 9.27
N ASN A 50 55.34 -30.32 9.76
CA ASN A 50 55.89 -29.01 9.42
C ASN A 50 55.87 -28.69 7.91
N THR A 51 54.87 -29.19 7.18
CA THR A 51 54.69 -28.92 5.74
C THR A 51 53.39 -28.17 5.50
N VAL A 52 53.45 -27.11 4.69
CA VAL A 52 52.25 -26.37 4.26
C VAL A 52 51.46 -27.22 3.27
N PRO A 53 50.11 -27.29 3.38
CA PRO A 53 49.28 -27.97 2.39
C PRO A 53 49.49 -27.45 0.97
N ILE A 54 49.42 -28.37 0.01
CA ILE A 54 49.46 -28.08 -1.43
C ILE A 54 48.16 -28.55 -2.11
N GLU A 55 48.02 -28.21 -3.39
CA GLU A 55 46.86 -28.62 -4.18
C GLU A 55 46.68 -30.14 -4.18
N GLY A 56 45.47 -30.60 -3.87
CA GLY A 56 45.12 -32.03 -3.78
C GLY A 56 45.44 -32.71 -2.45
N ASP A 57 45.88 -31.99 -1.42
CA ASP A 57 46.06 -32.56 -0.07
C ASP A 57 44.72 -32.73 0.68
N ASP A 58 44.66 -33.68 1.61
CA ASP A 58 43.54 -33.89 2.53
C ASP A 58 43.74 -33.08 3.82
N ILE A 59 42.78 -32.22 4.16
CA ILE A 59 42.88 -31.36 5.35
C ILE A 59 42.17 -31.99 6.54
N ILE A 60 42.93 -32.22 7.62
CA ILE A 60 42.43 -32.88 8.84
C ILE A 60 42.58 -31.97 10.06
N LEU A 61 41.48 -31.73 10.75
CA LEU A 61 41.45 -31.13 12.08
C LEU A 61 40.76 -32.11 13.03
N ASN A 62 41.40 -32.41 14.15
CA ASN A 62 40.87 -33.37 15.10
C ASN A 62 41.31 -33.09 16.54
N SER A 63 41.12 -34.04 17.46
CA SER A 63 41.55 -33.89 18.85
C SER A 63 43.03 -33.54 19.04
N THR A 64 43.91 -33.87 18.09
CA THR A 64 45.34 -33.47 18.12
C THR A 64 45.59 -32.01 17.77
N SER A 65 44.58 -31.32 17.21
CA SER A 65 44.61 -29.89 16.94
C SER A 65 44.46 -29.03 18.21
N GLU A 66 44.12 -29.65 19.35
CA GLU A 66 43.97 -28.99 20.66
C GLU A 66 43.04 -27.76 20.61
N ASP A 67 42.01 -27.80 19.76
CA ASP A 67 41.04 -26.73 19.54
C ASP A 67 41.65 -25.38 19.14
N LYS A 68 42.89 -25.36 18.63
CA LYS A 68 43.54 -24.13 18.17
C LYS A 68 42.89 -23.63 16.89
N ASP A 69 42.52 -22.36 16.89
CA ASP A 69 41.94 -21.69 15.72
C ASP A 69 42.86 -21.74 14.52
N MET A 70 42.28 -21.88 13.33
CA MET A 70 42.96 -21.83 12.04
C MET A 70 42.48 -20.61 11.26
N THR A 71 43.40 -19.92 10.59
CA THR A 71 43.09 -18.98 9.51
C THR A 71 43.49 -19.61 8.19
N TRP A 72 42.51 -20.03 7.39
CA TRP A 72 42.75 -20.55 6.05
C TRP A 72 43.02 -19.39 5.09
N ASN A 73 44.30 -19.22 4.75
CA ASN A 73 44.81 -18.16 3.89
C ASN A 73 45.57 -18.69 2.65
N LEU A 74 45.23 -19.90 2.23
CA LEU A 74 45.78 -20.55 1.05
C LEU A 74 44.76 -20.52 -0.10
N ASP A 75 45.24 -20.23 -1.31
CA ASP A 75 44.45 -20.24 -2.54
C ASP A 75 44.79 -21.49 -3.36
N ILE A 76 44.29 -22.64 -2.88
CA ILE A 76 44.53 -23.98 -3.45
C ILE A 76 43.23 -24.80 -3.39
N SER A 77 43.08 -25.74 -4.32
CA SER A 77 42.04 -26.77 -4.23
C SER A 77 42.54 -27.92 -3.35
N VAL A 78 41.74 -28.35 -2.38
CA VAL A 78 42.08 -29.47 -1.49
C VAL A 78 41.30 -30.72 -1.90
N GLN A 79 41.83 -31.91 -1.62
CA GLN A 79 41.17 -33.15 -1.99
C GLN A 79 39.95 -33.42 -1.10
N SER A 80 40.08 -33.31 0.21
CA SER A 80 38.97 -33.42 1.16
C SER A 80 39.18 -32.53 2.38
N TRP A 81 38.11 -32.34 3.15
CA TRP A 81 38.17 -31.65 4.43
C TRP A 81 37.49 -32.46 5.52
N SER A 82 38.15 -32.66 6.66
CA SER A 82 37.61 -33.42 7.79
C SER A 82 37.87 -32.73 9.13
N GLN A 83 36.79 -32.39 9.82
CA GLN A 83 36.76 -31.89 11.20
C GLN A 83 36.02 -32.86 12.12
N ASN A 84 36.77 -33.56 12.97
CA ASN A 84 36.26 -34.56 13.91
C ASN A 84 36.89 -34.39 15.29
N ASP A 85 36.09 -34.11 16.32
CA ASP A 85 36.59 -33.82 17.68
C ASP A 85 37.52 -32.57 17.73
N TYR A 86 37.24 -31.58 16.88
CA TYR A 86 37.84 -30.26 16.87
C TYR A 86 36.79 -29.18 17.22
N ASN A 87 37.03 -28.36 18.23
CA ASN A 87 36.09 -27.32 18.70
C ASN A 87 36.55 -25.88 18.38
N GLY A 88 37.70 -25.72 17.72
CA GLY A 88 38.22 -24.41 17.35
C GLY A 88 37.46 -23.77 16.18
N THR A 89 37.92 -22.58 15.79
CA THR A 89 37.36 -21.82 14.67
C THR A 89 38.32 -21.80 13.47
N VAL A 90 37.81 -22.15 12.30
CA VAL A 90 38.46 -21.97 11.00
C VAL A 90 37.93 -20.68 10.36
N THR A 91 38.80 -19.68 10.23
CA THR A 91 38.49 -18.39 9.59
C THR A 91 39.05 -18.36 8.17
N PHE A 92 38.18 -18.25 7.18
CA PHE A 92 38.57 -18.10 5.78
C PHE A 92 38.85 -16.65 5.42
N THR A 93 39.97 -16.39 4.76
CA THR A 93 40.38 -15.04 4.31
C THR A 93 39.94 -14.77 2.87
N MET A 94 38.68 -15.07 2.54
CA MET A 94 38.16 -14.88 1.20
C MET A 94 37.85 -13.40 0.97
N GLU A 95 38.50 -12.79 -0.02
CA GLU A 95 38.40 -11.36 -0.31
C GLU A 95 37.83 -11.13 -1.72
N TYR A 96 36.92 -10.15 -1.85
CA TYR A 96 36.37 -9.70 -3.12
C TYR A 96 37.36 -8.81 -3.86
N THR A 97 37.95 -9.33 -4.94
CA THR A 97 38.89 -8.61 -5.81
C THR A 97 38.42 -8.58 -7.27
N GLY A 98 37.11 -8.42 -7.48
CA GLY A 98 36.44 -8.45 -8.80
C GLY A 98 35.60 -9.71 -9.03
N SER A 99 35.96 -10.81 -8.37
CA SER A 99 35.16 -11.99 -8.08
C SER A 99 35.53 -12.49 -6.68
N PHE A 100 34.68 -13.30 -6.02
CA PHE A 100 35.05 -13.90 -4.74
C PHE A 100 36.08 -15.01 -4.96
N THR A 101 37.17 -15.01 -4.17
CA THR A 101 38.00 -16.19 -3.99
C THR A 101 37.16 -17.29 -3.35
N ASN A 102 37.23 -18.51 -3.87
CA ASN A 102 36.36 -19.63 -3.51
C ASN A 102 37.22 -20.79 -3.02
N LEU A 103 36.86 -21.40 -1.90
CA LEU A 103 37.51 -22.66 -1.49
C LEU A 103 36.95 -23.77 -2.37
N HIS A 104 37.84 -24.52 -3.02
CA HIS A 104 37.48 -25.69 -3.79
C HIS A 104 37.91 -26.96 -3.03
N ILE A 105 36.93 -27.80 -2.70
CA ILE A 105 37.14 -29.14 -2.14
C ILE A 105 36.74 -30.13 -3.24
N ILE A 106 37.67 -30.98 -3.69
CA ILE A 106 37.46 -31.87 -4.83
C ILE A 106 36.50 -33.02 -4.47
N GLY A 107 36.66 -33.60 -3.29
CA GLY A 107 35.83 -34.65 -2.73
C GLY A 107 34.94 -34.14 -1.60
N ASP A 108 34.87 -34.92 -0.51
CA ASP A 108 33.92 -34.70 0.58
C ASP A 108 34.41 -33.66 1.60
N CYS A 109 33.44 -33.01 2.24
CA CYS A 109 33.64 -32.09 3.34
C CYS A 109 32.84 -32.53 4.57
N VAL A 110 33.54 -32.80 5.67
CA VAL A 110 32.94 -33.22 6.95
C VAL A 110 33.28 -32.22 8.04
N ILE A 111 32.26 -31.67 8.69
CA ILE A 111 32.34 -30.77 9.84
C ILE A 111 31.48 -31.37 10.96
N ASN A 112 32.00 -32.36 11.68
CA ASN A 112 31.27 -32.96 12.80
C ASN A 112 31.33 -32.12 14.08
N SER A 113 32.34 -31.24 14.19
CA SER A 113 32.51 -30.30 15.30
C SER A 113 33.29 -29.05 14.89
N GLY A 114 33.15 -27.99 15.69
CA GLY A 114 33.89 -26.74 15.52
C GLY A 114 33.21 -25.81 14.52
N THR A 115 33.83 -24.65 14.26
CA THR A 115 33.18 -23.57 13.52
C THR A 115 33.95 -23.18 12.27
N TRP A 116 33.26 -23.01 11.14
CA TRP A 116 33.75 -22.26 9.98
C TRP A 116 33.20 -20.84 10.00
N THR A 117 34.03 -19.85 9.65
CA THR A 117 33.60 -18.45 9.55
C THR A 117 34.42 -17.68 8.50
N HIS A 118 33.97 -16.47 8.16
CA HIS A 118 34.75 -15.53 7.35
C HIS A 118 35.12 -14.29 8.17
N ARG A 119 36.11 -13.52 7.66
CA ARG A 119 36.51 -12.25 8.29
C ARG A 119 35.37 -11.24 8.31
N GLY A 120 35.29 -10.45 9.38
CA GLY A 120 34.29 -9.41 9.55
C GLY A 120 34.12 -9.04 11.02
N PRO A 121 33.30 -8.02 11.33
CA PRO A 121 32.47 -7.23 10.41
C PRO A 121 33.25 -6.20 9.57
N GLN A 122 32.61 -5.66 8.53
CA GLN A 122 33.25 -4.84 7.48
C GLN A 122 32.44 -3.62 7.03
N VAL A 123 33.06 -2.65 6.33
CA VAL A 123 32.38 -1.44 5.84
C VAL A 123 31.95 -1.56 4.37
N LEU A 124 32.65 -2.39 3.61
CA LEU A 124 32.37 -2.74 2.21
C LEU A 124 32.10 -4.25 2.13
N GLU A 125 31.46 -4.71 1.05
CA GLU A 125 31.22 -6.14 0.83
C GLU A 125 32.49 -6.86 0.37
N THR A 126 33.45 -7.02 1.28
CA THR A 126 34.78 -7.57 0.95
C THR A 126 34.94 -9.04 1.28
N ASN A 127 34.38 -9.53 2.38
CA ASN A 127 34.58 -10.88 2.89
C ASN A 127 33.25 -11.63 2.93
N ARG A 128 33.21 -12.83 2.37
CA ARG A 128 32.09 -13.78 2.42
C ARG A 128 32.67 -15.18 2.52
N LEU A 129 31.90 -16.16 2.98
CA LEU A 129 32.29 -17.55 2.88
C LEU A 129 31.72 -18.11 1.57
N SER A 130 32.59 -18.54 0.65
CA SER A 130 32.21 -19.19 -0.62
C SER A 130 32.99 -20.48 -0.78
N VAL A 131 32.26 -21.60 -0.87
CA VAL A 131 32.84 -22.94 -0.95
C VAL A 131 32.17 -23.74 -2.06
N SER A 132 32.98 -24.42 -2.87
CA SER A 132 32.53 -25.47 -3.79
C SER A 132 33.05 -26.82 -3.33
N ILE A 133 32.15 -27.79 -3.19
CA ILE A 133 32.43 -29.15 -2.74
C ILE A 133 32.04 -30.11 -3.87
N GLY A 134 33.00 -30.88 -4.37
CA GLY A 134 32.79 -31.81 -5.48
C GLY A 134 32.12 -33.12 -5.07
N GLY A 135 32.22 -33.50 -3.79
CA GLY A 135 31.51 -34.64 -3.19
C GLY A 135 30.40 -34.22 -2.23
N ASP A 136 30.26 -34.97 -1.14
CA ASP A 136 29.20 -34.78 -0.14
C ASP A 136 29.60 -33.77 0.94
N LEU A 137 28.60 -33.11 1.53
CA LEU A 137 28.76 -32.25 2.71
C LEU A 137 28.07 -32.87 3.93
N THR A 138 28.81 -33.08 5.00
CA THR A 138 28.24 -33.45 6.31
C THR A 138 28.54 -32.37 7.34
N ILE A 139 27.51 -31.81 7.97
CA ILE A 139 27.64 -30.97 9.16
C ILE A 139 26.96 -31.71 10.31
N GLY A 140 27.78 -32.30 11.19
CA GLY A 140 27.27 -33.02 12.37
C GLY A 140 26.68 -32.07 13.42
N THR A 141 26.03 -32.63 14.44
CA THR A 141 25.29 -31.87 15.48
C THR A 141 26.10 -30.81 16.22
N ASN A 142 27.42 -30.96 16.31
CA ASN A 142 28.31 -29.98 16.95
C ASN A 142 29.09 -29.12 15.93
N GLY A 143 28.86 -29.32 14.64
CA GLY A 143 29.46 -28.56 13.55
C GLY A 143 28.65 -27.30 13.24
N GLU A 144 29.35 -26.21 12.97
CA GLU A 144 28.72 -24.93 12.58
C GLU A 144 29.48 -24.26 11.45
N ILE A 145 28.74 -23.72 10.48
CA ILE A 145 29.22 -22.68 9.58
C ILE A 145 28.55 -21.37 10.00
N SER A 146 29.29 -20.50 10.70
CA SER A 146 28.77 -19.28 11.29
C SER A 146 29.32 -18.02 10.61
N ALA A 147 28.45 -17.27 9.98
CA ALA A 147 28.67 -15.90 9.55
C ALA A 147 27.95 -14.89 10.48
N MET A 148 27.55 -15.29 11.68
CA MET A 148 26.83 -14.43 12.62
C MET A 148 27.60 -13.14 12.91
N GLY A 149 26.95 -11.99 12.70
CA GLY A 149 27.54 -10.67 12.94
C GLY A 149 28.77 -10.33 12.08
N LYS A 150 29.04 -11.06 10.99
CA LYS A 150 30.20 -10.83 10.10
C LYS A 150 29.91 -9.92 8.90
N GLY A 151 28.69 -9.38 8.81
CA GLY A 151 28.23 -8.48 7.76
C GLY A 151 28.76 -7.06 7.90
N TYR A 152 27.93 -6.10 7.51
CA TYR A 152 28.28 -4.69 7.65
C TYR A 152 28.43 -4.30 9.12
N ARG A 153 29.44 -3.47 9.41
CA ARG A 153 29.68 -2.88 10.73
C ARG A 153 28.51 -2.01 11.17
N VAL A 154 28.51 -1.71 12.45
CA VAL A 154 27.62 -0.75 13.12
C VAL A 154 27.40 0.50 12.28
N SER A 155 26.14 0.87 12.07
CA SER A 155 25.71 2.05 11.31
C SER A 155 26.24 2.13 9.87
N THR A 156 26.49 0.97 9.24
CA THR A 156 26.91 0.86 7.84
C THR A 156 26.08 -0.19 7.08
N GLY A 157 26.18 -0.16 5.75
CA GLY A 157 25.40 -0.98 4.84
C GLY A 157 24.23 -0.22 4.18
N PRO A 158 23.68 -0.74 3.06
CA PRO A 158 22.60 -0.08 2.32
C PRO A 158 21.30 0.08 3.12
N GLY A 159 20.99 -0.90 3.99
CA GLY A 159 19.77 -0.91 4.81
C GLY A 159 19.97 -0.33 6.20
N LYS A 160 21.00 0.50 6.42
CA LYS A 160 21.21 1.20 7.69
C LYS A 160 20.10 2.23 7.94
N GLY A 161 19.61 2.30 9.18
CA GLY A 161 18.68 3.33 9.62
C GLY A 161 19.35 4.63 10.07
N THR A 162 18.54 5.54 10.62
CA THR A 162 19.02 6.79 11.25
C THR A 162 18.80 6.76 12.76
N GLY A 163 19.77 7.22 13.54
CA GLY A 163 19.67 7.26 15.01
C GLY A 163 19.64 5.85 15.62
N SER A 164 18.79 5.65 16.65
CA SER A 164 18.56 4.33 17.24
C SER A 164 17.70 3.48 16.30
N CYS A 165 18.32 2.49 15.67
CA CYS A 165 17.73 1.70 14.60
C CYS A 165 18.28 0.28 14.56
N GLY A 166 17.50 -0.64 14.01
CA GLY A 166 17.97 -1.94 13.56
C GLY A 166 18.41 -1.90 12.09
N GLY A 167 19.31 -2.80 11.72
CA GLY A 167 19.67 -3.00 10.31
C GLY A 167 18.53 -3.63 9.51
N SER A 168 18.50 -3.39 8.20
CA SER A 168 17.55 -4.01 7.26
C SER A 168 18.27 -4.71 6.11
N TYR A 169 17.74 -5.84 5.65
CA TYR A 169 18.25 -6.52 4.44
C TYR A 169 17.13 -7.20 3.64
N GLY A 170 16.64 -8.37 4.03
CA GLY A 170 15.44 -8.98 3.43
C GLY A 170 14.17 -8.46 4.10
N GLY A 171 14.20 -8.40 5.43
CA GLY A 171 13.21 -7.75 6.27
C GLY A 171 13.69 -6.40 6.79
N THR A 172 12.74 -5.52 7.10
CA THR A 172 13.04 -4.21 7.69
C THR A 172 13.14 -4.27 9.22
N GLY A 173 14.24 -3.74 9.74
CA GLY A 173 14.44 -3.49 11.17
C GLY A 173 13.67 -2.26 11.67
N ILE A 174 13.56 -2.08 12.99
CA ILE A 174 12.91 -0.88 13.55
C ILE A 174 13.72 0.37 13.16
N ASN A 175 13.05 1.36 12.54
CA ASN A 175 13.69 2.57 11.99
C ASN A 175 14.86 2.26 11.03
N GLY A 176 14.87 1.08 10.43
CA GLY A 176 15.91 0.65 9.50
C GLY A 176 15.79 1.34 8.14
N GLY A 177 16.84 1.20 7.32
CA GLY A 177 16.85 1.68 5.94
C GLY A 177 16.09 0.76 4.99
N GLN A 178 16.22 1.02 3.68
CA GLN A 178 15.60 0.18 2.66
C GLN A 178 16.27 -1.19 2.59
N CYS A 179 15.46 -2.22 2.42
CA CYS A 179 15.90 -3.59 2.10
C CYS A 179 16.60 -3.66 0.73
N TYR A 180 17.35 -4.72 0.46
CA TYR A 180 18.11 -4.92 -0.79
C TYR A 180 18.42 -6.41 -1.02
N GLY A 181 19.11 -6.71 -2.12
CA GLY A 181 19.54 -8.06 -2.49
C GLY A 181 18.50 -8.86 -3.30
N CYS A 182 18.92 -10.04 -3.72
CA CYS A 182 18.09 -10.98 -4.48
C CYS A 182 17.49 -12.04 -3.54
N ALA A 183 16.20 -12.35 -3.70
CA ALA A 183 15.55 -13.41 -2.92
C ALA A 183 15.98 -14.82 -3.38
N VAL A 184 16.29 -15.01 -4.66
CA VAL A 184 16.65 -16.29 -5.28
C VAL A 184 18.15 -16.57 -5.21
N GLU A 185 18.99 -15.54 -5.33
CA GLU A 185 20.45 -15.67 -5.24
C GLU A 185 21.02 -14.68 -4.23
N PRO A 186 20.72 -14.86 -2.93
CA PRO A 186 21.17 -13.96 -1.89
C PRO A 186 22.67 -14.12 -1.67
N VAL A 187 23.44 -13.08 -1.99
CA VAL A 187 24.89 -13.06 -1.76
C VAL A 187 25.33 -11.89 -0.89
N ASN A 188 24.46 -10.92 -0.64
CA ASN A 188 24.84 -9.69 0.04
C ASN A 188 24.95 -9.86 1.56
N LEU A 189 25.78 -9.02 2.18
CA LEU A 189 25.90 -8.96 3.63
C LEU A 189 24.68 -8.29 4.25
N GLY A 190 24.32 -8.67 5.47
CA GLY A 190 23.34 -7.95 6.29
C GLY A 190 23.87 -6.59 6.76
N SER A 191 22.98 -5.60 6.85
CA SER A 191 23.31 -4.24 7.32
C SER A 191 23.48 -4.17 8.83
N GLY A 192 24.42 -3.34 9.29
CA GLY A 192 24.60 -3.09 10.71
C GLY A 192 23.49 -2.19 11.27
N GLY A 193 23.06 -2.49 12.49
CA GLY A 193 22.19 -1.58 13.24
C GLY A 193 23.00 -0.53 13.99
N SER A 194 22.40 0.17 14.94
CA SER A 194 23.10 1.23 15.69
C SER A 194 24.10 0.73 16.73
N SER A 195 24.11 -0.57 17.12
CA SER A 195 25.14 -1.13 18.01
C SER A 195 25.87 -2.38 17.50
N PRO A 196 25.20 -3.49 17.11
CA PRO A 196 25.88 -4.63 16.51
C PRO A 196 25.87 -4.63 14.96
N PRO A 197 26.82 -5.35 14.34
CA PRO A 197 26.88 -5.57 12.90
C PRO A 197 25.76 -6.49 12.38
N GLY A 198 25.51 -6.45 11.07
CA GLY A 198 24.63 -7.41 10.40
C GLY A 198 25.27 -8.78 10.20
N GLY A 199 24.49 -9.76 9.77
CA GLY A 199 24.96 -11.10 9.44
C GLY A 199 25.82 -11.13 8.17
N GLY A 200 26.77 -12.05 8.11
CA GLY A 200 27.63 -12.26 6.95
C GLY A 200 26.95 -13.02 5.82
N ALA A 201 27.72 -13.49 4.84
CA ALA A 201 27.17 -14.26 3.72
C ALA A 201 27.86 -15.62 3.60
N ILE A 202 27.05 -16.66 3.47
CA ILE A 202 27.46 -18.05 3.29
C ILE A 202 26.97 -18.49 1.90
N GLN A 203 27.89 -18.96 1.06
CA GLN A 203 27.64 -19.50 -0.26
C GLN A 203 28.26 -20.89 -0.35
N LEU A 204 27.42 -21.90 -0.54
CA LEU A 204 27.80 -23.30 -0.60
C LEU A 204 27.25 -23.91 -1.88
N PHE A 205 28.15 -24.49 -2.68
CA PHE A 205 27.81 -25.26 -3.87
C PHE A 205 28.36 -26.67 -3.70
N VAL A 206 27.46 -27.61 -3.42
CA VAL A 206 27.78 -29.02 -3.19
C VAL A 206 27.27 -29.80 -4.39
N ASN A 207 28.14 -30.59 -5.02
CA ASN A 207 27.75 -31.39 -6.17
C ASN A 207 27.06 -32.70 -5.76
N GLY A 208 27.37 -33.23 -4.57
CA GLY A 208 26.75 -34.43 -4.00
C GLY A 208 25.68 -34.12 -2.96
N ALA A 209 25.39 -35.10 -2.11
CA ALA A 209 24.39 -35.01 -1.07
C ALA A 209 24.86 -34.15 0.12
N SER A 210 23.90 -33.54 0.82
CA SER A 210 24.18 -32.81 2.05
C SER A 210 23.37 -33.34 3.24
N THR A 211 24.06 -33.63 4.33
CA THR A 211 23.46 -33.95 5.64
C THR A 211 23.78 -32.83 6.62
N ILE A 212 22.76 -32.08 7.07
CA ILE A 212 22.90 -30.96 7.99
C ILE A 212 22.17 -31.28 9.30
N ASP A 213 22.92 -31.75 10.29
CA ASP A 213 22.45 -31.94 11.67
C ASP A 213 22.93 -30.82 12.61
N GLY A 214 23.98 -30.10 12.21
CA GLY A 214 24.48 -28.89 12.87
C GLY A 214 23.82 -27.62 12.37
N SER A 215 24.58 -26.55 12.15
CA SER A 215 24.00 -25.26 11.73
C SER A 215 24.75 -24.50 10.63
N LEU A 216 23.97 -23.85 9.76
CA LEU A 216 24.38 -22.78 8.85
C LEU A 216 23.77 -21.47 9.36
N ASN A 217 24.59 -20.55 9.87
CA ASN A 217 24.12 -19.41 10.66
C ASN A 217 24.64 -18.07 10.13
N ALA A 218 23.78 -17.30 9.47
CA ALA A 218 24.06 -15.94 8.98
C ALA A 218 23.29 -14.86 9.76
N ASN A 219 23.04 -15.07 11.07
CA ASN A 219 22.25 -14.13 11.87
C ASN A 219 22.92 -12.76 12.08
N GLY A 220 22.10 -11.74 12.30
CA GLY A 220 22.55 -10.43 12.75
C GLY A 220 23.14 -10.48 14.17
N GLY A 221 24.06 -9.58 14.48
CA GLY A 221 24.62 -9.48 15.82
C GLY A 221 23.58 -9.04 16.86
N GLU A 222 23.72 -9.54 18.07
CA GLU A 222 22.73 -9.42 19.15
C GLU A 222 23.12 -8.35 20.18
N ALA A 223 22.46 -7.19 20.14
CA ALA A 223 22.51 -6.10 21.11
C ALA A 223 21.54 -4.99 20.68
N GLY A 224 21.19 -4.05 21.57
CA GLY A 224 20.24 -2.97 21.26
C GLY A 224 20.58 -2.18 20.00
N GLY A 225 19.63 -2.05 19.08
CA GLY A 225 19.89 -1.55 17.72
C GLY A 225 20.50 -2.63 16.83
N ALA A 226 19.88 -3.80 16.81
CA ALA A 226 20.45 -5.04 16.28
C ALA A 226 20.71 -5.01 14.76
N GLY A 227 21.70 -5.77 14.29
CA GLY A 227 21.97 -5.92 12.87
C GLY A 227 20.93 -6.80 12.17
N SER A 228 20.77 -6.64 10.86
CA SER A 228 19.91 -7.56 10.09
C SER A 228 20.56 -8.92 9.92
N GLY A 229 19.75 -9.93 9.60
CA GLY A 229 20.27 -11.18 9.04
C GLY A 229 21.05 -10.93 7.75
N GLY A 230 21.95 -11.88 7.44
CA GLY A 230 22.79 -11.88 6.24
C GLY A 230 22.21 -12.74 5.13
N SER A 231 23.07 -13.44 4.39
CA SER A 231 22.67 -14.33 3.29
C SER A 231 23.13 -15.77 3.50
N VAL A 232 22.28 -16.73 3.16
CA VAL A 232 22.67 -18.11 2.90
C VAL A 232 22.22 -18.50 1.49
N LEU A 233 23.16 -18.83 0.62
CA LEU A 233 22.91 -19.40 -0.71
C LEU A 233 23.50 -20.80 -0.73
N PHE A 234 22.64 -21.80 -0.76
CA PHE A 234 23.02 -23.20 -0.69
C PHE A 234 22.46 -23.97 -1.87
N ARG A 235 23.33 -24.61 -2.66
CA ARG A 235 22.94 -25.57 -3.70
C ARG A 235 23.57 -26.92 -3.40
N THR A 236 22.79 -27.97 -3.54
CA THR A 236 23.18 -29.35 -3.22
C THR A 236 22.37 -30.34 -4.03
N GLU A 237 22.86 -31.56 -4.27
CA GLU A 237 22.10 -32.58 -5.01
C GLU A 237 20.80 -32.93 -4.27
N SER A 238 20.93 -33.30 -3.00
CA SER A 238 19.84 -33.63 -2.07
C SER A 238 20.16 -33.14 -0.66
N LEU A 239 19.12 -32.87 0.14
CA LEU A 239 19.27 -32.35 1.50
C LEU A 239 18.56 -33.26 2.52
N SER A 240 19.30 -33.64 3.56
CA SER A 240 18.77 -34.36 4.72
C SER A 240 19.34 -33.85 6.05
N GLY A 241 18.79 -34.34 7.16
CA GLY A 241 19.22 -34.00 8.52
C GLY A 241 18.16 -33.24 9.32
N ALA A 242 18.51 -32.84 10.54
CA ALA A 242 17.62 -32.18 11.49
C ALA A 242 18.15 -30.85 12.06
N GLY A 243 19.18 -30.29 11.43
CA GLY A 243 19.85 -29.06 11.86
C GLY A 243 19.12 -27.76 11.49
N GLU A 244 19.87 -26.66 11.47
CA GLU A 244 19.31 -25.32 11.24
C GLU A 244 20.01 -24.59 10.09
N ILE A 245 19.24 -23.94 9.21
CA ILE A 245 19.73 -23.05 8.14
C ILE A 245 19.06 -21.68 8.31
N LYS A 246 19.80 -20.70 8.83
CA LYS A 246 19.21 -19.47 9.33
C LYS A 246 19.92 -18.18 8.91
N ALA A 247 19.14 -17.15 8.64
CA ALA A 247 19.59 -15.78 8.42
C ALA A 247 18.64 -14.78 9.09
N GLU A 248 18.59 -14.80 10.42
CA GLU A 248 17.65 -14.02 11.21
C GLU A 248 18.20 -12.64 11.62
N GLY A 249 17.30 -11.69 11.86
CA GLY A 249 17.65 -10.43 12.48
C GLY A 249 18.12 -10.62 13.92
N GLY A 250 19.05 -9.77 14.39
CA GLY A 250 19.56 -9.90 15.76
C GLY A 250 18.47 -9.66 16.81
N HIS A 251 18.54 -10.41 17.92
CA HIS A 251 17.55 -10.47 19.00
C HIS A 251 18.04 -9.71 20.26
N PRO A 252 17.81 -8.39 20.36
CA PRO A 252 18.35 -7.59 21.45
C PRO A 252 17.61 -7.75 22.78
N THR A 253 18.31 -7.53 23.90
CA THR A 253 17.70 -7.41 25.24
C THR A 253 17.00 -6.05 25.48
N MET A 254 17.06 -5.12 24.53
CA MET A 254 16.45 -3.79 24.58
C MET A 254 15.82 -3.43 23.21
N LYS A 255 15.11 -2.30 23.12
CA LYS A 255 14.40 -1.87 21.90
C LYS A 255 15.34 -1.75 20.67
N PHE A 256 14.76 -1.75 19.46
CA PHE A 256 15.39 -1.64 18.14
C PHE A 256 15.99 -2.97 17.60
N MET A 257 15.11 -3.85 17.13
CA MET A 257 15.46 -5.14 16.51
C MET A 257 15.86 -4.97 15.03
N GLY A 258 16.74 -5.84 14.53
CA GLY A 258 17.13 -5.90 13.12
C GLY A 258 16.20 -6.79 12.31
N GLY A 259 16.01 -6.48 11.03
CA GLY A 259 15.15 -7.27 10.15
C GLY A 259 15.81 -8.58 9.68
N GLY A 260 14.99 -9.51 9.20
CA GLY A 260 15.48 -10.79 8.69
C GLY A 260 16.37 -10.68 7.44
N GLY A 261 17.16 -11.71 7.21
CA GLY A 261 18.10 -11.84 6.09
C GLY A 261 17.47 -12.50 4.86
N ARG A 262 18.24 -13.28 4.11
CA ARG A 262 17.74 -14.05 2.97
C ARG A 262 18.38 -15.43 2.95
N VAL A 263 17.56 -16.47 2.85
CA VAL A 263 18.01 -17.86 2.71
C VAL A 263 17.49 -18.39 1.37
N SER A 264 18.36 -19.05 0.61
CA SER A 264 18.03 -19.76 -0.61
C SER A 264 18.64 -21.15 -0.54
N VAL A 265 17.82 -22.18 -0.71
CA VAL A 265 18.25 -23.57 -0.83
C VAL A 265 17.70 -24.15 -2.13
N ALA A 266 18.57 -24.65 -2.99
CA ALA A 266 18.19 -25.28 -4.25
C ALA A 266 18.74 -26.70 -4.33
N LEU A 267 17.86 -27.66 -4.59
CA LEU A 267 18.20 -29.04 -4.86
C LEU A 267 18.50 -29.18 -6.36
N THR A 268 19.60 -29.84 -6.70
CA THR A 268 20.06 -29.98 -8.09
C THR A 268 19.91 -31.39 -8.64
N GLY A 269 19.60 -32.37 -7.79
CA GLY A 269 19.31 -33.74 -8.22
C GLY A 269 17.92 -33.84 -8.86
N ASP A 270 17.80 -34.55 -9.97
CA ASP A 270 16.50 -34.79 -10.62
C ASP A 270 15.54 -35.48 -9.63
N ASP A 271 14.27 -35.05 -9.60
CA ASP A 271 13.23 -35.58 -8.70
C ASP A 271 13.46 -35.39 -7.19
N GLU A 272 14.51 -34.67 -6.75
CA GLU A 272 14.76 -34.39 -5.33
C GLU A 272 13.83 -33.30 -4.77
N ASP A 273 13.37 -33.52 -3.53
CA ASP A 273 12.51 -32.61 -2.77
C ASP A 273 13.01 -32.42 -1.33
N PHE A 274 12.34 -31.56 -0.56
CA PHE A 274 12.73 -31.24 0.82
C PHE A 274 12.24 -32.25 1.88
N SER A 275 11.66 -33.39 1.49
CA SER A 275 11.08 -34.36 2.44
C SER A 275 12.12 -35.08 3.31
N GLY A 276 13.39 -35.09 2.90
CA GLY A 276 14.50 -35.66 3.65
C GLY A 276 15.03 -34.76 4.78
N PHE A 277 14.66 -33.47 4.79
CA PHE A 277 15.13 -32.49 5.78
C PHE A 277 14.03 -32.20 6.82
N PHE A 278 14.33 -32.49 8.08
CA PHE A 278 13.41 -32.32 9.22
C PHE A 278 13.78 -31.12 10.09
N GLY A 279 14.82 -30.39 9.71
CA GLY A 279 15.33 -29.22 10.42
C GLY A 279 14.55 -27.93 10.12
N GLU A 280 15.11 -26.81 10.57
CA GLU A 280 14.51 -25.48 10.39
C GLU A 280 15.26 -24.65 9.33
N ILE A 281 14.51 -24.03 8.41
CA ILE A 281 15.04 -23.04 7.47
C ILE A 281 14.34 -21.70 7.75
N SER A 282 15.07 -20.72 8.28
CA SER A 282 14.46 -19.49 8.82
C SER A 282 15.17 -18.20 8.39
N ALA A 283 14.37 -17.14 8.26
CA ALA A 283 14.84 -15.79 8.03
C ALA A 283 14.06 -14.78 8.88
N PHE A 284 13.73 -15.11 10.12
CA PHE A 284 12.86 -14.27 10.96
C PHE A 284 13.44 -12.89 11.23
N GLY A 285 12.55 -11.92 11.51
CA GLY A 285 12.96 -10.65 12.09
C GLY A 285 13.36 -10.83 13.55
N GLY A 286 14.23 -9.95 14.05
CA GLY A 286 14.65 -9.96 15.45
C GLY A 286 13.47 -9.77 16.40
N LEU A 287 13.57 -10.36 17.59
CA LEU A 287 12.56 -10.40 18.64
C LEU A 287 12.90 -9.49 19.83
N TYR A 288 11.88 -8.85 20.41
CA TYR A 288 11.94 -8.19 21.71
C TYR A 288 10.57 -8.30 22.40
N GLY A 289 10.53 -8.94 23.57
CA GLY A 289 9.26 -9.30 24.22
C GLY A 289 8.49 -10.31 23.35
N THR A 290 7.23 -10.00 23.03
CA THR A 290 6.37 -10.81 22.15
C THR A 290 6.34 -10.29 20.70
N GLY A 291 7.15 -9.28 20.38
CA GLY A 291 7.13 -8.58 19.11
C GLY A 291 8.34 -8.86 18.26
N ARG A 292 8.14 -9.21 16.98
CA ARG A 292 9.20 -9.32 15.98
C ARG A 292 9.18 -8.16 14.99
N THR A 293 10.35 -7.84 14.47
CA THR A 293 10.50 -7.05 13.23
C THR A 293 10.15 -7.88 12.01
N LYS A 294 10.18 -7.26 10.81
CA LYS A 294 9.78 -7.97 9.60
C LYS A 294 10.78 -9.05 9.23
N PRO A 295 10.30 -10.22 8.82
CA PRO A 295 11.15 -11.31 8.38
C PRO A 295 11.78 -11.00 7.03
N GLY A 296 12.79 -11.78 6.73
CA GLY A 296 13.43 -11.90 5.45
C GLY A 296 12.68 -12.83 4.50
N THR A 297 13.41 -13.38 3.54
CA THR A 297 12.89 -14.34 2.57
C THR A 297 13.57 -15.68 2.73
N VAL A 298 12.80 -16.77 2.64
CA VAL A 298 13.31 -18.13 2.40
C VAL A 298 12.86 -18.55 1.01
N TYR A 299 13.79 -19.00 0.17
CA TYR A 299 13.51 -19.51 -1.18
C TYR A 299 13.94 -20.97 -1.27
N LEU A 300 13.04 -21.84 -1.73
CA LEU A 300 13.25 -23.28 -1.84
C LEU A 300 13.00 -23.72 -3.28
N GLU A 301 14.00 -24.30 -3.94
CA GLU A 301 13.92 -24.83 -5.30
C GLU A 301 14.14 -26.34 -5.26
N GLU A 302 13.15 -27.10 -5.72
CA GLU A 302 13.23 -28.56 -5.87
C GLU A 302 13.92 -28.92 -7.19
N GLY A 303 14.42 -30.14 -7.32
CA GLY A 303 15.20 -30.56 -8.49
C GLY A 303 14.48 -30.45 -9.83
N ASN A 304 13.15 -30.57 -9.80
CA ASN A 304 12.30 -30.48 -10.99
C ASN A 304 11.76 -29.08 -11.28
N ASP A 305 12.05 -28.10 -10.42
CA ASP A 305 11.60 -26.74 -10.65
C ASP A 305 12.37 -26.10 -11.81
N LEU A 306 11.73 -25.15 -12.50
CA LEU A 306 12.47 -24.28 -13.40
C LEU A 306 13.43 -23.43 -12.56
N SER A 307 14.63 -23.20 -13.08
CA SER A 307 15.63 -22.37 -12.39
C SER A 307 15.06 -20.99 -12.00
N GLY A 308 15.13 -20.65 -10.71
CA GLY A 308 14.55 -19.43 -10.16
C GLY A 308 13.02 -19.45 -9.99
N GLY A 309 12.39 -20.61 -10.20
CA GLY A 309 10.96 -20.86 -10.20
C GLY A 309 10.42 -21.61 -8.97
N GLY A 310 11.21 -21.80 -7.93
CA GLY A 310 10.83 -22.47 -6.69
C GLY A 310 9.78 -21.72 -5.84
N GLU A 311 9.65 -22.13 -4.59
CA GLU A 311 8.76 -21.52 -3.60
C GLU A 311 9.44 -20.36 -2.86
N LEU A 312 8.75 -19.23 -2.76
CA LEU A 312 9.12 -18.13 -1.87
C LEU A 312 8.28 -18.17 -0.60
N ILE A 313 8.93 -18.21 0.56
CA ILE A 313 8.30 -18.23 1.88
C ILE A 313 8.68 -16.97 2.65
N VAL A 314 7.67 -16.31 3.22
CA VAL A 314 7.84 -15.24 4.22
C VAL A 314 7.06 -15.62 5.46
N ASP A 315 7.78 -15.75 6.57
CA ASP A 315 7.21 -16.18 7.84
C ASP A 315 7.61 -15.22 8.95
N ASN A 316 6.62 -14.65 9.62
CA ASN A 316 6.79 -13.66 10.68
C ASN A 316 6.58 -14.27 12.09
N LEU A 317 6.45 -15.59 12.18
CA LEU A 317 6.46 -16.41 13.40
C LEU A 317 5.60 -15.85 14.56
N GLN A 318 4.28 -15.90 14.38
CA GLN A 318 3.25 -15.48 15.37
C GLN A 318 3.46 -14.07 15.95
N SER A 319 4.13 -13.16 15.22
CA SER A 319 4.34 -11.79 15.68
C SER A 319 3.00 -11.10 15.92
N THR A 320 2.80 -10.63 17.15
CA THR A 320 1.60 -9.90 17.59
C THR A 320 1.64 -8.41 17.23
N ILE A 321 2.77 -7.92 16.72
CA ILE A 321 2.95 -6.51 16.35
C ILE A 321 2.67 -6.32 14.85
N GLY A 322 1.41 -5.95 14.55
CA GLY A 322 1.00 -5.38 13.27
C GLY A 322 1.53 -3.97 13.07
N GLY A 323 2.85 -3.82 12.88
CA GLY A 323 3.45 -2.54 12.56
C GLY A 323 3.19 -2.16 11.11
N TYR A 324 2.28 -1.21 10.87
CA TYR A 324 2.10 -0.51 9.60
C TYR A 324 3.33 0.37 9.33
N GLY A 325 4.05 0.13 8.24
CA GLY A 325 5.11 1.04 7.77
C GLY A 325 6.20 0.41 6.92
N ASN A 326 6.71 -0.77 7.30
CA ASN A 326 7.79 -1.46 6.57
C ASN A 326 7.49 -2.95 6.45
N ASN A 327 7.87 -3.58 5.34
CA ASN A 327 7.49 -4.94 4.94
C ASN A 327 8.73 -5.83 4.66
N THR A 328 8.52 -7.11 4.37
CA THR A 328 9.56 -7.92 3.72
C THR A 328 9.67 -7.48 2.27
N ALA A 329 10.86 -7.06 1.84
CA ALA A 329 11.03 -6.56 0.49
C ALA A 329 11.48 -7.70 -0.44
N LEU A 330 10.73 -7.91 -1.53
CA LEU A 330 11.10 -8.90 -2.53
C LEU A 330 12.45 -8.56 -3.16
N ASN A 331 12.61 -7.31 -3.62
CA ASN A 331 13.80 -6.79 -4.29
C ASN A 331 14.44 -5.58 -3.58
N GLY A 332 13.67 -4.78 -2.83
CA GLY A 332 14.20 -3.60 -2.16
C GLY A 332 14.82 -2.61 -3.14
N LEU A 333 16.11 -2.30 -2.99
CA LEU A 333 16.87 -1.40 -3.88
C LEU A 333 17.22 -1.99 -5.26
N ASN A 334 16.95 -3.27 -5.51
CA ASN A 334 17.39 -3.96 -6.71
C ASN A 334 16.31 -3.98 -7.80
N VAL A 335 16.72 -3.99 -9.07
CA VAL A 335 15.85 -4.33 -10.21
C VAL A 335 15.90 -5.84 -10.41
N ALA A 336 14.74 -6.50 -10.47
CA ALA A 336 14.69 -7.96 -10.57
C ALA A 336 13.40 -8.44 -11.26
N ASN A 337 13.47 -9.60 -11.90
CA ASN A 337 12.30 -10.28 -12.45
C ASN A 337 12.13 -11.60 -11.70
N TYR A 338 10.92 -11.87 -11.22
CA TYR A 338 10.60 -13.07 -10.48
C TYR A 338 9.40 -13.78 -11.08
N HIS A 339 9.45 -15.10 -11.08
CA HIS A 339 8.32 -15.97 -11.40
C HIS A 339 8.45 -17.23 -10.55
N PHE A 340 7.71 -17.28 -9.44
CA PHE A 340 7.75 -18.40 -8.51
C PHE A 340 6.65 -19.41 -8.82
N LYS A 341 6.87 -20.70 -8.58
CA LYS A 341 5.79 -21.71 -8.62
C LYS A 341 4.80 -21.48 -7.48
N ARG A 342 5.29 -20.98 -6.34
CA ARG A 342 4.50 -20.75 -5.13
C ARG A 342 5.02 -19.55 -4.34
N ILE A 343 4.10 -18.79 -3.74
CA ILE A 343 4.40 -17.78 -2.73
C ILE A 343 3.57 -18.09 -1.49
N THR A 344 4.24 -18.23 -0.35
CA THR A 344 3.63 -18.59 0.93
C THR A 344 3.89 -17.49 1.96
N LEU A 345 2.83 -16.87 2.49
CA LEU A 345 2.93 -15.85 3.55
C LEU A 345 2.29 -16.37 4.83
N LYS A 346 3.07 -16.45 5.91
CA LYS A 346 2.65 -16.99 7.22
C LYS A 346 2.64 -15.89 8.29
N GLU A 347 1.65 -15.94 9.18
CA GLU A 347 1.64 -15.18 10.44
C GLU A 347 1.73 -13.64 10.32
N ASN A 348 0.81 -13.02 9.57
CA ASN A 348 0.74 -11.57 9.34
C ASN A 348 1.95 -11.05 8.54
N SER A 349 2.46 -11.88 7.62
CA SER A 349 3.57 -11.56 6.72
C SER A 349 3.09 -10.73 5.55
N VAL A 350 3.83 -9.67 5.28
CA VAL A 350 3.53 -8.75 4.18
C VAL A 350 4.74 -8.67 3.28
N LEU A 351 4.55 -9.07 2.02
CA LEU A 351 5.56 -8.97 0.98
C LEU A 351 5.38 -7.67 0.21
N GLU A 352 6.46 -6.94 -0.01
CA GLU A 352 6.48 -5.75 -0.82
C GLU A 352 7.27 -5.95 -2.10
N ILE A 353 6.64 -5.62 -3.22
CA ILE A 353 7.27 -5.59 -4.53
C ILE A 353 7.65 -4.13 -4.82
N ASN A 354 8.95 -3.83 -4.74
CA ASN A 354 9.48 -2.47 -4.87
C ASN A 354 9.70 -2.08 -6.34
N ALA A 355 9.74 -0.77 -6.58
CA ALA A 355 9.95 -0.20 -7.91
C ALA A 355 11.12 -0.84 -8.67
N GLY A 356 10.92 -1.03 -9.97
CA GLY A 356 11.88 -1.71 -10.85
C GLY A 356 11.79 -3.24 -10.84
N ALA A 357 11.02 -3.87 -9.95
CA ALA A 357 10.75 -5.29 -10.06
C ALA A 357 9.58 -5.61 -11.01
N THR A 358 9.68 -6.77 -11.65
CA THR A 358 8.55 -7.47 -12.28
C THR A 358 8.29 -8.75 -11.51
N LEU A 359 7.06 -8.93 -11.02
CA LEU A 359 6.59 -10.19 -10.47
C LEU A 359 5.54 -10.78 -11.40
N ASN A 360 5.83 -11.92 -12.02
CA ASN A 360 4.87 -12.69 -12.78
C ASN A 360 4.24 -13.76 -11.89
N ILE A 361 2.94 -13.65 -11.63
CA ILE A 361 2.19 -14.64 -10.85
C ILE A 361 1.32 -15.56 -11.73
N THR A 362 1.56 -15.58 -13.04
CA THR A 362 0.87 -16.51 -13.94
C THR A 362 1.27 -17.95 -13.62
N GLY A 363 0.30 -18.76 -13.20
CA GLY A 363 0.54 -20.14 -12.77
C GLY A 363 1.19 -20.29 -11.39
N THR A 364 1.37 -19.19 -10.65
CA THR A 364 1.88 -19.21 -9.27
C THR A 364 0.76 -19.58 -8.30
N VAL A 365 1.04 -20.52 -7.39
CA VAL A 365 0.17 -20.81 -6.26
C VAL A 365 0.40 -19.77 -5.16
N LEU A 366 -0.67 -19.11 -4.71
CA LEU A 366 -0.63 -18.12 -3.63
C LEU A 366 -1.24 -18.74 -2.37
N ASP A 367 -0.43 -18.97 -1.34
CA ASP A 367 -0.84 -19.52 -0.04
C ASP A 367 -0.72 -18.47 1.06
N LEU A 368 -1.79 -17.70 1.28
CA LEU A 368 -1.84 -16.57 2.21
C LEU A 368 -3.04 -16.76 3.15
N ALA A 369 -2.78 -17.17 4.39
CA ALA A 369 -3.82 -17.72 5.26
C ALA A 369 -4.82 -16.71 5.89
N ASN A 370 -4.68 -15.39 5.71
CA ASN A 370 -5.56 -14.36 6.30
C ASN A 370 -5.27 -12.92 5.81
N THR A 371 -6.14 -11.97 6.18
CA THR A 371 -6.14 -10.56 5.71
C THR A 371 -5.04 -9.69 6.30
N ALA A 372 -4.31 -10.19 7.28
CA ALA A 372 -3.08 -9.55 7.73
C ALA A 372 -1.88 -9.99 6.86
N ASN A 373 -2.01 -11.06 6.08
CA ASN A 373 -1.11 -11.39 5.00
C ASN A 373 -1.50 -10.64 3.72
N GLY A 374 -0.51 -10.27 2.92
CA GLY A 374 -0.78 -9.63 1.64
C GLY A 374 0.43 -9.05 0.95
N PHE A 375 0.15 -8.41 -0.18
CA PHE A 375 1.14 -7.79 -1.03
C PHE A 375 1.02 -6.26 -1.00
N TRP A 376 2.15 -5.56 -0.91
CA TRP A 376 2.23 -4.16 -1.29
C TRP A 376 2.99 -4.02 -2.61
N ILE A 377 2.38 -3.32 -3.56
CA ILE A 377 3.00 -2.98 -4.84
C ILE A 377 3.44 -1.52 -4.76
N ALA A 378 4.75 -1.31 -4.77
CA ALA A 378 5.39 -0.02 -4.53
C ALA A 378 6.14 0.46 -5.78
N GLY A 379 5.42 0.66 -6.89
CA GLY A 379 5.96 1.13 -8.17
C GLY A 379 6.51 0.01 -9.06
N ALA A 380 6.13 -1.23 -8.78
CA ALA A 380 6.54 -2.42 -9.53
C ALA A 380 5.55 -2.76 -10.65
N THR A 381 5.95 -3.69 -11.52
CA THR A 381 5.06 -4.35 -12.47
C THR A 381 4.62 -5.71 -11.92
N VAL A 382 3.32 -5.95 -11.83
CA VAL A 382 2.78 -7.28 -11.49
C VAL A 382 1.96 -7.81 -12.68
N ILE A 383 2.35 -8.97 -13.17
CA ILE A 383 1.68 -9.67 -14.28
C ILE A 383 0.78 -10.74 -13.67
N PHE A 384 -0.52 -10.57 -13.85
CA PHE A 384 -1.55 -11.47 -13.36
C PHE A 384 -1.96 -12.47 -14.46
N PRO A 385 -2.57 -13.62 -14.09
CA PRO A 385 -3.36 -14.42 -15.01
C PRO A 385 -4.43 -13.59 -15.73
N ASN A 386 -5.01 -14.16 -16.80
CA ASN A 386 -6.07 -13.48 -17.53
C ASN A 386 -7.27 -13.17 -16.62
N ASP A 387 -7.78 -14.18 -15.94
CA ASP A 387 -8.82 -14.03 -14.95
C ASP A 387 -8.17 -14.26 -13.58
N PHE A 388 -8.19 -13.25 -12.73
CA PHE A 388 -7.56 -13.34 -11.41
C PHE A 388 -8.57 -13.01 -10.32
N SER A 389 -8.78 -13.96 -9.42
CA SER A 389 -9.59 -13.81 -8.21
C SER A 389 -8.75 -14.13 -6.98
N PHE A 390 -9.01 -13.44 -5.88
CA PHE A 390 -8.36 -13.67 -4.61
C PHE A 390 -9.33 -13.51 -3.44
N THR A 391 -9.11 -14.31 -2.38
CA THR A 391 -9.91 -14.34 -1.15
C THR A 391 -9.01 -14.26 0.07
N ASP A 392 -9.54 -13.78 1.19
CA ASP A 392 -8.91 -13.85 2.52
C ASP A 392 -7.54 -13.18 2.69
N TYR A 393 -7.00 -12.44 1.71
CA TYR A 393 -5.77 -11.66 1.86
C TYR A 393 -5.89 -10.29 1.18
N PHE A 394 -4.94 -9.39 1.45
CA PHE A 394 -4.94 -8.08 0.80
C PHE A 394 -3.93 -7.95 -0.35
N ILE A 395 -4.30 -7.20 -1.38
CA ILE A 395 -3.39 -6.64 -2.38
C ILE A 395 -3.48 -5.13 -2.28
N GLY A 396 -2.35 -4.47 -2.05
CA GLY A 396 -2.27 -3.04 -1.87
C GLY A 396 -1.38 -2.37 -2.91
N VAL A 397 -1.74 -1.17 -3.35
CA VAL A 397 -0.92 -0.31 -4.21
C VAL A 397 -0.57 0.96 -3.43
N ARG A 398 0.73 1.23 -3.29
CA ARG A 398 1.24 2.41 -2.57
C ARG A 398 2.31 3.20 -3.30
N GLY A 399 2.87 2.65 -4.37
CA GLY A 399 3.85 3.34 -5.20
C GLY A 399 3.22 3.90 -6.46
N GLU A 400 3.68 5.08 -6.87
CA GLU A 400 3.34 5.67 -8.16
C GLU A 400 3.89 4.83 -9.32
N ASN A 401 3.29 4.98 -10.50
CA ASN A 401 3.68 4.25 -11.72
C ASN A 401 3.64 2.72 -11.56
N THR A 402 2.84 2.21 -10.62
CA THR A 402 2.57 0.78 -10.50
C THR A 402 1.85 0.29 -11.75
N VAL A 403 2.36 -0.77 -12.36
CA VAL A 403 1.71 -1.41 -13.51
C VAL A 403 0.95 -2.63 -13.04
N PHE A 404 -0.38 -2.55 -13.17
CA PHE A 404 -1.33 -3.56 -12.76
C PHE A 404 -1.99 -4.15 -14.01
N SER A 405 -1.62 -5.37 -14.41
CA SER A 405 -2.01 -5.93 -15.72
C SER A 405 -2.74 -7.28 -15.63
N PRO A 406 -3.98 -7.32 -15.09
CA PRO A 406 -4.88 -8.46 -15.30
C PRO A 406 -5.28 -8.58 -16.77
N GLY A 407 -5.45 -9.80 -17.27
CA GLY A 407 -5.70 -10.01 -18.69
C GLY A 407 -7.15 -9.80 -19.14
N ASN A 408 -8.15 -10.06 -18.29
CA ASN A 408 -9.59 -10.01 -18.58
C ASN A 408 -10.40 -9.44 -17.39
N THR A 409 -10.43 -10.14 -16.26
CA THR A 409 -11.15 -9.75 -15.04
C THR A 409 -10.22 -9.72 -13.83
N PHE A 410 -10.48 -8.80 -12.91
CA PHE A 410 -9.85 -8.76 -11.61
C PHE A 410 -10.95 -8.79 -10.54
N THR A 411 -10.93 -9.82 -9.71
CA THR A 411 -12.00 -10.12 -8.77
C THR A 411 -11.49 -10.05 -7.34
N VAL A 412 -12.12 -9.20 -6.52
CA VAL A 412 -11.93 -9.13 -5.07
C VAL A 412 -13.00 -10.01 -4.44
N GLY A 413 -12.62 -11.21 -4.03
CA GLY A 413 -13.51 -12.23 -3.46
C GLY A 413 -13.79 -12.04 -1.97
N SER A 414 -14.54 -12.97 -1.37
CA SER A 414 -14.86 -12.96 0.06
C SER A 414 -13.60 -12.82 0.93
N GLY A 415 -13.65 -11.91 1.91
CA GLY A 415 -12.56 -11.68 2.85
C GLY A 415 -11.33 -11.02 2.25
N ALA A 416 -11.30 -10.76 0.94
CA ALA A 416 -10.18 -10.07 0.31
C ALA A 416 -10.29 -8.55 0.41
N GLU A 417 -9.13 -7.89 0.44
CA GLU A 417 -9.03 -6.43 0.42
C GLU A 417 -8.15 -5.93 -0.72
N LEU A 418 -8.68 -5.07 -1.60
CA LEU A 418 -7.90 -4.25 -2.52
C LEU A 418 -7.66 -2.87 -1.90
N ARG A 419 -6.41 -2.54 -1.58
CA ARG A 419 -6.03 -1.25 -0.94
C ARG A 419 -5.37 -0.31 -1.96
N LEU A 420 -5.98 0.83 -2.24
CA LEU A 420 -5.50 1.78 -3.25
C LEU A 420 -5.07 3.09 -2.60
N ASP A 421 -3.78 3.24 -2.30
CA ASP A 421 -3.21 4.49 -1.74
C ASP A 421 -2.73 5.44 -2.83
N LYS A 422 -2.65 4.94 -4.07
CA LYS A 422 -2.23 5.67 -5.28
C LYS A 422 -3.16 5.34 -6.43
N HIS A 423 -3.17 6.25 -7.41
CA HIS A 423 -3.91 6.07 -8.66
C HIS A 423 -3.56 4.75 -9.34
N ILE A 424 -4.60 4.04 -9.79
CA ILE A 424 -4.48 2.86 -10.65
C ILE A 424 -5.41 3.00 -11.85
N SER A 425 -4.87 2.69 -13.02
CA SER A 425 -5.63 2.57 -14.26
C SER A 425 -5.56 1.13 -14.75
N MET A 426 -6.71 0.49 -14.96
CA MET A 426 -6.82 -0.88 -15.48
C MET A 426 -7.59 -0.88 -16.80
N ASN A 427 -7.06 -1.59 -17.78
CA ASN A 427 -7.73 -1.75 -19.08
C ASN A 427 -8.88 -2.78 -19.06
N ARG A 428 -9.41 -3.12 -17.87
CA ARG A 428 -10.23 -4.31 -17.60
C ARG A 428 -11.36 -4.01 -16.62
N SER A 429 -12.27 -4.97 -16.46
CA SER A 429 -13.35 -4.88 -15.48
C SER A 429 -12.89 -5.31 -14.09
N LEU A 430 -13.43 -4.65 -13.07
CA LEU A 430 -13.26 -4.99 -11.66
C LEU A 430 -14.57 -5.59 -11.13
N ILE A 431 -14.46 -6.72 -10.43
CA ILE A 431 -15.59 -7.35 -9.74
C ILE A 431 -15.27 -7.35 -8.24
N VAL A 432 -16.19 -6.83 -7.44
CA VAL A 432 -16.16 -6.91 -5.99
C VAL A 432 -17.29 -7.87 -5.59
N GLU A 433 -16.92 -9.11 -5.33
CA GLU A 433 -17.89 -10.16 -4.96
C GLU A 433 -18.39 -9.97 -3.54
N ASP A 434 -19.38 -10.78 -3.16
CA ASP A 434 -19.87 -10.88 -1.80
C ASP A 434 -18.73 -11.05 -0.77
N GLY A 435 -18.63 -10.12 0.17
CA GLY A 435 -17.59 -10.07 1.21
C GLY A 435 -16.24 -9.49 0.77
N GLY A 436 -16.09 -9.06 -0.49
CA GLY A 436 -14.90 -8.36 -0.98
C GLY A 436 -14.91 -6.87 -0.64
N LEU A 437 -13.73 -6.29 -0.39
CA LEU A 437 -13.58 -4.89 0.00
C LEU A 437 -12.53 -4.15 -0.85
N VAL A 438 -12.91 -3.01 -1.41
CA VAL A 438 -11.96 -2.01 -1.95
C VAL A 438 -11.87 -0.84 -0.98
N THR A 439 -10.65 -0.47 -0.57
CA THR A 439 -10.41 0.59 0.42
C THR A 439 -9.07 1.28 0.15
N HIS A 440 -8.63 2.17 1.03
CA HIS A 440 -7.26 2.71 1.06
C HIS A 440 -6.75 2.72 2.51
N THR A 441 -5.45 2.87 2.75
CA THR A 441 -4.86 2.98 4.08
C THR A 441 -5.43 4.19 4.83
N ILE A 442 -5.58 4.09 6.16
CA ILE A 442 -6.01 5.23 6.99
C ILE A 442 -5.02 6.40 6.80
N ASN A 443 -5.54 7.61 6.57
CA ASN A 443 -4.71 8.79 6.42
C ASN A 443 -3.89 9.09 7.71
N PRO A 444 -2.60 9.47 7.58
CA PRO A 444 -1.75 9.75 8.72
C PRO A 444 -2.12 11.08 9.37
N ALA A 445 -1.69 11.27 10.63
CA ALA A 445 -1.93 12.45 11.46
C ALA A 445 -1.30 13.74 10.90
N SER A 446 -1.90 14.28 9.84
CA SER A 446 -1.46 15.46 9.09
C SER A 446 -2.66 16.16 8.44
N HIS A 447 -2.46 17.41 8.00
CA HIS A 447 -3.44 18.14 7.17
C HIS A 447 -3.30 17.81 5.68
N ASP A 448 -2.42 16.87 5.32
CA ASP A 448 -2.21 16.44 3.94
C ASP A 448 -3.17 15.29 3.59
N GLU A 449 -3.70 15.33 2.38
CA GLU A 449 -4.56 14.27 1.84
C GLU A 449 -3.70 13.19 1.18
N ASN A 450 -3.21 12.24 1.97
CA ASN A 450 -2.19 11.28 1.53
C ASN A 450 -2.77 10.11 0.74
N TYR A 451 -3.92 9.58 1.17
CA TYR A 451 -4.53 8.38 0.64
C TYR A 451 -5.98 8.62 0.25
N LYS A 452 -6.32 8.22 -0.97
CA LYS A 452 -7.65 8.29 -1.59
C LYS A 452 -7.78 7.11 -2.54
N ILE A 453 -8.98 6.57 -2.73
CA ILE A 453 -9.22 5.71 -3.89
C ILE A 453 -9.26 6.61 -5.11
N ASP A 454 -8.36 6.35 -6.05
CA ASP A 454 -8.33 6.95 -7.39
C ASP A 454 -8.18 5.79 -8.40
N LEU A 455 -9.31 5.42 -9.00
CA LEU A 455 -9.42 4.22 -9.83
C LEU A 455 -10.02 4.56 -11.20
N GLU A 456 -9.25 4.29 -12.25
CA GLU A 456 -9.71 4.36 -13.64
C GLU A 456 -9.86 2.95 -14.23
N LEU A 457 -11.04 2.63 -14.77
CA LEU A 457 -11.35 1.36 -15.41
C LEU A 457 -11.82 1.61 -16.84
N PHE A 458 -11.13 1.05 -17.83
CA PHE A 458 -11.62 1.04 -19.21
C PHE A 458 -12.69 -0.05 -19.45
N GLY A 459 -12.94 -0.90 -18.46
CA GLY A 459 -14.04 -1.87 -18.43
C GLY A 459 -15.22 -1.42 -17.56
N SER A 460 -15.95 -2.39 -17.02
CA SER A 460 -17.07 -2.19 -16.09
C SER A 460 -16.65 -2.43 -14.64
N LEU A 461 -17.48 -1.98 -13.70
CA LEU A 461 -17.35 -2.27 -12.27
C LEU A 461 -18.61 -2.97 -11.78
N THR A 462 -18.46 -4.17 -11.22
CA THR A 462 -19.57 -4.89 -10.57
C THR A 462 -19.31 -4.95 -9.07
N ILE A 463 -20.30 -4.57 -8.26
CA ILE A 463 -20.26 -4.69 -6.79
C ILE A 463 -21.47 -5.51 -6.37
N GLU A 464 -21.23 -6.73 -5.88
CA GLU A 464 -22.27 -7.65 -5.42
C GLU A 464 -22.83 -7.26 -4.05
N THR A 465 -23.96 -7.88 -3.64
CA THR A 465 -24.81 -7.45 -2.51
C THR A 465 -24.07 -7.14 -1.20
N SER A 466 -23.03 -7.90 -0.88
CA SER A 466 -22.19 -7.71 0.31
C SER A 466 -20.74 -7.30 0.00
N GLY A 467 -20.43 -7.08 -1.27
CA GLY A 467 -19.20 -6.41 -1.69
C GLY A 467 -19.27 -4.90 -1.42
N ALA A 468 -18.12 -4.28 -1.18
CA ALA A 468 -18.08 -2.85 -0.87
C ALA A 468 -16.84 -2.12 -1.42
N ILE A 469 -17.05 -0.85 -1.77
CA ILE A 469 -16.00 0.16 -1.83
C ILE A 469 -16.19 1.07 -0.62
N ASP A 470 -15.36 0.91 0.40
CA ASP A 470 -15.56 1.57 1.69
C ASP A 470 -14.30 2.26 2.19
N VAL A 471 -14.39 3.58 2.33
CA VAL A 471 -13.37 4.46 2.90
C VAL A 471 -13.91 5.22 4.12
N SER A 472 -14.96 4.69 4.74
CA SER A 472 -15.55 5.26 5.94
C SER A 472 -14.52 5.34 7.07
N ALA A 473 -14.50 6.47 7.78
CA ALA A 473 -13.52 6.79 8.81
C ALA A 473 -12.05 6.80 8.34
N ARG A 474 -11.78 6.96 7.04
CA ARG A 474 -10.42 7.04 6.47
C ARG A 474 -10.05 8.41 5.93
N GLY A 475 -10.87 9.43 6.18
CA GLY A 475 -10.58 10.83 5.87
C GLY A 475 -9.52 11.40 6.81
N PHE A 476 -9.60 12.70 7.10
CA PHE A 476 -8.69 13.29 8.07
C PHE A 476 -8.82 12.61 9.45
N PRO A 477 -7.70 12.33 10.12
CA PRO A 477 -7.69 11.77 11.47
C PRO A 477 -8.06 12.82 12.53
N PRO A 478 -8.34 12.41 13.78
CA PRO A 478 -8.75 13.31 14.86
C PRO A 478 -7.90 14.58 14.95
N ASN A 479 -8.55 15.75 15.01
CA ASN A 479 -7.95 17.08 15.09
C ASN A 479 -7.36 17.66 13.80
N TYR A 480 -7.50 16.97 12.65
CA TYR A 480 -6.99 17.40 11.35
C TYR A 480 -8.11 17.65 10.34
N GLY A 481 -7.75 18.38 9.29
CA GLY A 481 -8.61 18.72 8.16
C GLY A 481 -9.09 20.18 8.17
N PRO A 482 -9.37 20.79 6.99
CA PRO A 482 -9.76 22.20 6.88
C PRO A 482 -11.02 22.58 7.68
N GLY A 483 -11.96 21.64 7.80
CA GLY A 483 -13.21 21.78 8.52
C GLY A 483 -13.15 21.33 10.00
N SER A 484 -11.97 20.96 10.51
CA SER A 484 -11.78 20.66 11.93
C SER A 484 -11.65 21.95 12.74
N HIS A 485 -12.53 22.14 13.72
CA HIS A 485 -12.54 23.32 14.57
C HIS A 485 -11.43 23.27 15.66
N PRO A 486 -10.82 24.38 16.11
CA PRO A 486 -9.77 24.36 17.14
C PRO A 486 -10.28 24.07 18.57
N ILE A 487 -11.55 24.37 18.85
CA ILE A 487 -12.21 24.11 20.14
C ILE A 487 -12.71 22.67 20.20
N ASP A 488 -12.29 21.94 21.24
CA ASP A 488 -12.81 20.63 21.59
C ASP A 488 -14.33 20.70 21.73
N THR A 489 -15.05 19.70 21.20
CA THR A 489 -16.53 19.57 21.19
C THR A 489 -17.26 19.89 19.89
N ILE A 490 -16.53 20.28 18.84
CA ILE A 490 -17.12 20.63 17.54
C ILE A 490 -16.81 19.56 16.50
N GLY A 491 -17.85 19.11 15.78
CA GLY A 491 -17.75 18.16 14.68
C GLY A 491 -17.05 18.75 13.46
N GLY A 492 -16.68 17.89 12.52
CA GLY A 492 -16.04 18.31 11.26
C GLY A 492 -17.07 18.84 10.25
N SER A 493 -16.69 19.86 9.49
CA SER A 493 -17.42 20.35 8.31
C SER A 493 -16.76 19.88 7.01
N TYR A 494 -17.53 19.64 5.94
CA TYR A 494 -16.99 19.49 4.58
C TYR A 494 -18.00 19.90 3.50
N GLY A 495 -18.98 19.05 3.19
CA GLY A 495 -20.08 19.38 2.30
C GLY A 495 -21.21 20.07 3.05
N GLY A 496 -21.47 19.62 4.27
CA GLY A 496 -22.36 20.26 5.24
C GLY A 496 -21.58 20.84 6.40
N LYS A 497 -22.15 21.86 7.03
CA LYS A 497 -21.54 22.50 8.19
C LYS A 497 -21.82 21.70 9.45
N ALA A 498 -20.80 21.50 10.28
CA ALA A 498 -21.00 21.11 11.65
C ALA A 498 -21.64 22.26 12.44
N ARG A 499 -22.34 21.94 13.53
CA ARG A 499 -22.89 22.95 14.43
C ARG A 499 -21.78 23.80 15.05
N ASN A 500 -21.86 25.12 14.90
CA ASN A 500 -20.76 26.04 15.26
C ASN A 500 -19.41 25.66 14.60
N GLY A 501 -19.45 24.92 13.49
CA GLY A 501 -18.30 24.38 12.80
C GLY A 501 -17.55 25.41 11.96
N MET A 502 -16.40 24.98 11.45
CA MET A 502 -15.69 25.71 10.41
C MET A 502 -16.48 25.69 9.08
N PRO A 503 -16.15 26.57 8.12
CA PRO A 503 -16.80 26.60 6.81
C PRO A 503 -16.72 25.28 6.04
N CYS A 504 -17.69 25.07 5.14
CA CYS A 504 -17.65 24.02 4.11
C CYS A 504 -16.59 24.34 3.05
N TYR A 505 -15.97 23.33 2.43
CA TYR A 505 -14.91 23.51 1.44
C TYR A 505 -14.97 22.50 0.30
N GLY A 506 -14.26 22.78 -0.81
CA GLY A 506 -14.11 21.92 -1.97
C GLY A 506 -15.18 22.12 -3.04
N SER A 507 -14.98 21.46 -4.18
CA SER A 507 -15.86 21.49 -5.36
C SER A 507 -17.26 20.90 -5.11
N LEU A 508 -18.32 21.47 -5.69
CA LEU A 508 -19.67 20.88 -5.70
C LEU A 508 -19.80 19.83 -6.79
N ILE A 509 -19.21 20.10 -7.96
CA ILE A 509 -19.42 19.30 -9.19
C ILE A 509 -18.34 18.25 -9.45
N ASN A 510 -17.16 18.39 -8.82
CA ASN A 510 -16.01 17.50 -8.95
C ASN A 510 -15.22 17.41 -7.62
N PRO A 511 -15.86 16.99 -6.50
CA PRO A 511 -15.21 16.89 -5.21
C PRO A 511 -14.07 15.87 -5.25
N THR A 512 -12.97 16.16 -4.57
CA THR A 512 -11.83 15.24 -4.43
C THR A 512 -11.25 15.20 -3.02
N ASN A 513 -11.74 16.05 -2.11
CA ASN A 513 -11.15 16.24 -0.78
C ASN A 513 -11.61 15.19 0.23
N LEU A 514 -10.83 14.99 1.28
CA LEU A 514 -11.21 14.15 2.41
C LEU A 514 -12.23 14.86 3.30
N GLY A 515 -13.06 14.10 4.01
CA GLY A 515 -13.87 14.62 5.10
C GLY A 515 -12.98 15.04 6.28
N SER A 516 -13.31 16.15 6.93
CA SER A 516 -12.58 16.64 8.11
C SER A 516 -12.97 15.88 9.37
N ALA A 517 -12.02 15.71 10.28
CA ALA A 517 -12.32 15.15 11.59
C ALA A 517 -13.08 16.12 12.48
N GLY A 518 -13.72 15.57 13.52
CA GLY A 518 -14.15 16.36 14.65
C GLY A 518 -12.97 16.77 15.53
N ARG A 519 -13.23 17.68 16.47
CA ARG A 519 -12.26 18.07 17.50
C ARG A 519 -12.61 17.41 18.83
N SER A 520 -11.78 16.43 19.20
CA SER A 520 -11.91 15.69 20.46
C SER A 520 -10.57 15.06 20.87
N GLY A 521 -10.38 14.84 22.17
CA GLY A 521 -9.30 13.99 22.68
C GLY A 521 -9.46 12.49 22.35
N THR A 522 -10.50 12.09 21.60
CA THR A 522 -10.78 10.69 21.21
C THR A 522 -11.01 10.54 19.69
N VAL A 523 -11.27 9.31 19.25
CA VAL A 523 -11.43 8.88 17.85
C VAL A 523 -12.65 9.54 17.16
N CYS A 524 -12.42 10.31 16.09
CA CYS A 524 -13.45 11.12 15.38
C CYS A 524 -13.08 11.40 13.91
N PHE A 525 -12.68 10.36 13.18
CA PHE A 525 -12.24 10.47 11.78
C PHE A 525 -13.34 11.01 10.85
N GLY A 526 -12.95 11.83 9.88
CA GLY A 526 -13.78 12.15 8.72
C GLY A 526 -13.86 10.99 7.72
N GLY A 527 -14.77 11.08 6.76
CA GLY A 527 -14.86 10.09 5.67
C GLY A 527 -13.75 10.24 4.64
N GLY A 528 -13.30 9.13 4.03
CA GLY A 528 -12.28 9.14 2.98
C GLY A 528 -12.79 9.70 1.64
N ALA A 529 -11.98 9.58 0.59
CA ALA A 529 -12.39 9.98 -0.76
C ALA A 529 -12.35 8.80 -1.72
N ILE A 530 -13.44 8.64 -2.48
CA ILE A 530 -13.59 7.68 -3.56
C ILE A 530 -13.70 8.46 -4.87
N ILE A 531 -12.75 8.25 -5.80
CA ILE A 531 -12.74 8.85 -7.13
C ILE A 531 -12.71 7.69 -8.14
N LEU A 532 -13.83 7.49 -8.83
CA LEU A 532 -14.01 6.42 -9.82
C LEU A 532 -14.20 7.01 -11.21
N LYS A 533 -13.43 6.52 -12.17
CA LYS A 533 -13.63 6.78 -13.59
C LYS A 533 -13.78 5.46 -14.33
N VAL A 534 -15.02 5.06 -14.58
CA VAL A 534 -15.39 3.79 -15.21
C VAL A 534 -15.94 4.08 -16.60
N PHE A 535 -15.28 3.62 -17.65
CA PHE A 535 -15.76 3.86 -19.02
C PHE A 535 -16.99 3.01 -19.35
N GLY A 536 -17.12 1.82 -18.74
CA GLY A 536 -18.28 0.96 -18.85
C GLY A 536 -19.38 1.26 -17.83
N THR A 537 -20.19 0.25 -17.54
CA THR A 537 -21.28 0.33 -16.55
C THR A 537 -20.75 0.04 -15.15
N ILE A 538 -21.22 0.81 -14.16
CA ILE A 538 -21.16 0.42 -12.75
C ILE A 538 -22.46 -0.30 -12.39
N GLU A 539 -22.37 -1.58 -12.01
CA GLU A 539 -23.48 -2.38 -11.49
C GLU A 539 -23.33 -2.48 -9.96
N ASN A 540 -24.00 -1.59 -9.23
CA ASN A 540 -23.88 -1.53 -7.77
C ASN A 540 -25.08 -2.21 -7.08
N SER A 541 -24.90 -3.45 -6.65
CA SER A 541 -25.81 -4.15 -5.74
C SER A 541 -25.34 -4.12 -4.29
N GLY A 542 -24.03 -3.95 -4.08
CA GLY A 542 -23.38 -3.76 -2.77
C GLY A 542 -23.37 -2.33 -2.30
N GLY A 543 -22.25 -1.83 -1.76
CA GLY A 543 -22.20 -0.48 -1.20
C GLY A 543 -20.96 0.34 -1.56
N ILE A 544 -21.16 1.66 -1.69
CA ILE A 544 -20.09 2.66 -1.86
C ILE A 544 -20.19 3.65 -0.71
N PHE A 545 -19.18 3.67 0.16
CA PHE A 545 -19.24 4.37 1.46
C PHE A 545 -18.02 5.26 1.71
N ALA A 546 -18.27 6.52 2.00
CA ALA A 546 -17.30 7.52 2.43
C ALA A 546 -17.78 8.21 3.70
N ASN A 547 -18.28 7.46 4.68
CA ASN A 547 -18.88 8.03 5.89
C ASN A 547 -17.83 8.49 6.89
N SER A 548 -18.18 9.42 7.77
CA SER A 548 -17.37 9.65 8.97
C SER A 548 -17.56 8.54 10.01
N LEU A 549 -16.69 8.50 11.02
CA LEU A 549 -16.83 7.51 12.10
C LEU A 549 -18.05 7.81 12.99
N SER A 550 -18.95 6.84 13.16
CA SER A 550 -20.10 6.92 14.08
C SER A 550 -19.66 6.79 15.56
N GLN A 551 -19.32 7.92 16.20
CA GLN A 551 -18.95 8.03 17.61
C GLN A 551 -19.38 9.39 18.23
N ASN A 552 -18.95 9.70 19.45
CA ASN A 552 -19.10 11.04 20.01
C ASN A 552 -18.26 12.05 19.22
N ARG A 553 -18.85 13.20 18.83
CA ARG A 553 -18.15 14.32 18.18
C ARG A 553 -17.57 13.93 16.81
N VAL A 554 -18.45 13.45 15.95
CA VAL A 554 -18.18 12.91 14.61
C VAL A 554 -17.51 13.91 13.66
N GLY A 555 -16.65 13.38 12.79
CA GLY A 555 -16.14 14.12 11.63
C GLY A 555 -17.21 14.30 10.57
N SER A 556 -16.89 15.02 9.50
CA SER A 556 -17.78 15.13 8.35
C SER A 556 -17.74 13.88 7.47
N GLY A 557 -18.81 13.64 6.71
CA GLY A 557 -18.74 12.73 5.57
C GLY A 557 -17.61 13.10 4.61
N GLY A 558 -17.20 12.15 3.79
CA GLY A 558 -16.11 12.28 2.82
C GLY A 558 -16.57 12.59 1.40
N THR A 559 -15.84 12.10 0.41
CA THR A 559 -16.13 12.30 -1.01
C THR A 559 -16.50 10.99 -1.70
N VAL A 560 -17.54 11.03 -2.52
CA VAL A 560 -17.77 10.05 -3.60
C VAL A 560 -17.89 10.79 -4.93
N ASN A 561 -16.93 10.60 -5.82
CA ASN A 561 -16.89 11.22 -7.14
C ASN A 561 -16.83 10.12 -8.21
N ILE A 562 -17.89 10.00 -9.00
CA ILE A 562 -18.07 8.93 -9.99
C ILE A 562 -18.26 9.55 -11.36
N THR A 563 -17.42 9.17 -12.31
CA THR A 563 -17.70 9.30 -13.74
C THR A 563 -17.85 7.90 -14.32
N ALA A 564 -19.02 7.58 -14.85
CA ALA A 564 -19.34 6.24 -15.38
C ALA A 564 -19.89 6.32 -16.82
N GLY A 565 -19.81 5.24 -17.59
CA GLY A 565 -20.63 5.07 -18.79
C GLY A 565 -22.11 5.11 -18.41
N ASN A 566 -22.52 4.17 -17.57
CA ASN A 566 -23.86 4.04 -17.00
C ASN A 566 -23.77 3.58 -15.53
N LEU A 567 -24.85 3.74 -14.75
CA LEU A 567 -24.94 3.30 -13.36
C LEU A 567 -26.27 2.57 -13.13
N THR A 568 -26.21 1.31 -12.71
CA THR A 568 -27.37 0.46 -12.44
C THR A 568 -27.26 -0.23 -11.07
N GLY A 569 -28.34 -0.87 -10.64
CA GLY A 569 -28.44 -1.55 -9.35
C GLY A 569 -29.21 -0.76 -8.29
N SER A 570 -29.12 -1.24 -7.05
CA SER A 570 -29.88 -0.74 -5.90
C SER A 570 -29.02 -0.51 -4.64
N GLY A 571 -27.71 -0.66 -4.75
CA GLY A 571 -26.77 -0.49 -3.66
C GLY A 571 -26.72 0.95 -3.12
N PRO A 572 -26.43 1.18 -1.84
CA PRO A 572 -26.23 2.53 -1.32
C PRO A 572 -24.95 3.21 -1.86
N ILE A 573 -25.04 4.53 -2.06
CA ILE A 573 -23.90 5.45 -2.31
C ILE A 573 -23.96 6.56 -1.25
N VAL A 574 -23.01 6.58 -0.33
CA VAL A 574 -23.17 7.30 0.95
C VAL A 574 -21.92 8.07 1.33
N ALA A 575 -22.09 9.34 1.68
CA ALA A 575 -21.06 10.20 2.27
C ALA A 575 -21.63 10.95 3.49
N ASN A 576 -22.21 10.21 4.44
CA ASN A 576 -22.86 10.79 5.60
C ASN A 576 -21.84 11.09 6.71
N SER A 577 -22.17 12.04 7.58
CA SER A 577 -21.57 12.04 8.91
C SER A 577 -22.16 10.91 9.74
N GLY A 578 -21.34 10.21 10.53
CA GLY A 578 -21.79 9.19 11.46
C GLY A 578 -22.71 9.75 12.54
N ASP A 579 -23.58 8.91 13.12
CA ASP A 579 -24.50 9.35 14.16
C ASP A 579 -23.78 9.65 15.48
N SER A 580 -24.23 10.70 16.18
CA SER A 580 -23.76 10.99 17.53
C SER A 580 -24.57 10.20 18.55
N SER A 581 -23.92 9.52 19.51
CA SER A 581 -24.64 8.75 20.54
C SER A 581 -25.58 9.66 21.33
N ALA A 582 -26.87 9.26 21.39
CA ALA A 582 -27.93 10.00 22.05
C ALA A 582 -27.55 10.37 23.51
N GLY A 583 -27.57 11.67 23.82
CA GLY A 583 -27.27 12.20 25.16
C GLY A 583 -26.03 13.09 25.25
N SER A 584 -25.19 13.13 24.22
CA SER A 584 -24.05 14.06 24.15
C SER A 584 -24.51 15.44 23.67
N ILE A 585 -24.18 16.49 24.43
CA ILE A 585 -24.26 17.92 24.02
C ILE A 585 -23.32 18.28 22.84
N ALA A 586 -22.86 17.29 22.07
CA ALA A 586 -21.89 17.48 21.00
C ALA A 586 -22.52 18.22 19.81
N ASN A 587 -21.78 19.19 19.31
CA ASN A 587 -22.05 19.83 18.04
C ASN A 587 -21.78 18.80 16.91
N PRO A 588 -22.82 18.29 16.22
CA PRO A 588 -22.68 17.22 15.23
C PRO A 588 -21.90 17.66 14.00
N GLY A 589 -21.24 16.71 13.33
CA GLY A 589 -20.55 16.91 12.06
C GLY A 589 -21.51 17.04 10.88
N GLY A 590 -21.05 17.65 9.79
CA GLY A 590 -21.83 17.84 8.56
C GLY A 590 -21.63 16.73 7.53
N GLY A 591 -22.52 16.65 6.54
CA GLY A 591 -22.43 15.67 5.47
C GLY A 591 -21.22 15.88 4.53
N GLY A 592 -20.95 14.87 3.72
CA GLY A 592 -19.87 14.87 2.71
C GLY A 592 -20.31 15.44 1.37
N ARG A 593 -19.59 15.08 0.30
CA ARG A 593 -19.90 15.51 -1.07
C ARG A 593 -19.99 14.31 -2.00
N ILE A 594 -21.04 14.24 -2.78
CA ILE A 594 -21.24 13.21 -3.81
C ILE A 594 -21.39 13.89 -5.16
N ALA A 595 -20.63 13.47 -6.17
CA ALA A 595 -20.85 13.84 -7.56
C ALA A 595 -20.89 12.59 -8.44
N ILE A 596 -21.91 12.48 -9.30
CA ILE A 596 -22.05 11.37 -10.24
C ILE A 596 -22.35 11.92 -11.64
N SER A 597 -21.49 11.60 -12.59
CA SER A 597 -21.63 11.95 -14.01
C SER A 597 -21.72 10.69 -14.86
N LEU A 598 -22.78 10.57 -15.66
CA LEU A 598 -22.92 9.52 -16.67
C LEU A 598 -22.49 10.04 -18.05
N THR A 599 -21.92 9.16 -18.87
CA THR A 599 -21.29 9.53 -20.15
C THR A 599 -21.86 8.80 -21.37
N GLU A 600 -22.50 7.64 -21.18
CA GLU A 600 -23.10 6.86 -22.27
C GLU A 600 -24.41 7.51 -22.76
N PRO A 601 -24.56 7.84 -24.06
CA PRO A 601 -25.81 8.39 -24.59
C PRO A 601 -27.04 7.54 -24.24
N GLY A 602 -28.04 8.15 -23.61
CA GLY A 602 -29.28 7.48 -23.21
C GLY A 602 -29.28 6.91 -21.79
N ALA A 603 -28.14 6.93 -21.08
CA ALA A 603 -28.11 6.65 -19.64
C ALA A 603 -28.87 7.74 -18.86
N ASP A 604 -29.45 7.36 -17.71
CA ASP A 604 -30.20 8.26 -16.85
C ASP A 604 -29.88 8.01 -15.37
N ILE A 605 -29.23 8.98 -14.73
CA ILE A 605 -28.84 8.91 -13.32
C ILE A 605 -30.04 8.81 -12.38
N PHE A 606 -31.20 9.31 -12.78
CA PHE A 606 -32.43 9.24 -11.99
C PHE A 606 -33.13 7.87 -12.11
N ALA A 607 -32.66 6.99 -13.02
CA ALA A 607 -33.14 5.61 -13.10
C ALA A 607 -32.55 4.71 -12.01
N TYR A 608 -31.40 5.09 -11.43
CA TYR A 608 -30.75 4.37 -10.33
C TYR A 608 -31.69 4.18 -9.13
N LYS A 609 -31.73 2.97 -8.57
CA LYS A 609 -32.71 2.60 -7.53
C LYS A 609 -32.15 2.67 -6.11
N GLY A 610 -30.83 2.72 -5.98
CA GLY A 610 -30.17 2.79 -4.69
C GLY A 610 -30.23 4.18 -4.07
N PRO A 611 -30.14 4.29 -2.73
CA PRO A 611 -30.10 5.57 -2.07
C PRO A 611 -28.76 6.28 -2.33
N ILE A 612 -28.83 7.58 -2.60
CA ILE A 612 -27.66 8.46 -2.68
C ILE A 612 -27.82 9.50 -1.56
N THR A 613 -26.94 9.48 -0.56
CA THR A 613 -27.13 10.29 0.65
C THR A 613 -25.84 10.93 1.15
N ALA A 614 -25.92 12.19 1.56
CA ALA A 614 -24.83 12.94 2.18
C ALA A 614 -25.33 13.68 3.43
N TYR A 615 -25.98 12.99 4.35
CA TYR A 615 -26.63 13.61 5.51
C TYR A 615 -25.63 14.12 6.55
N GLY A 616 -25.99 15.22 7.21
CA GLY A 616 -25.35 15.64 8.44
C GLY A 616 -25.68 14.71 9.60
N ALA A 617 -24.87 14.73 10.65
CA ALA A 617 -25.10 13.87 11.79
C ALA A 617 -26.35 14.27 12.56
N TYR A 618 -27.13 13.27 12.95
CA TYR A 618 -28.31 13.48 13.74
C TYR A 618 -27.98 13.62 15.24
N ASN A 619 -28.62 14.60 15.87
CA ASN A 619 -28.93 14.56 17.29
C ASN A 619 -30.35 15.14 17.49
N SER A 620 -31.01 14.81 18.60
CA SER A 620 -32.40 15.22 18.86
C SER A 620 -32.59 16.71 19.17
N VAL A 621 -31.55 17.54 19.02
CA VAL A 621 -31.56 18.95 19.43
C VAL A 621 -31.28 19.85 18.23
N GLN A 622 -30.10 19.74 17.64
CA GLN A 622 -29.59 20.54 16.52
C GLN A 622 -28.64 19.69 15.65
N PRO A 623 -29.18 19.03 14.60
CA PRO A 623 -28.44 18.22 13.63
C PRO A 623 -27.39 19.02 12.84
N GLY A 624 -26.40 18.31 12.29
CA GLY A 624 -25.44 18.88 11.35
C GLY A 624 -26.11 19.17 10.00
N GLY A 625 -25.45 19.99 9.18
CA GLY A 625 -25.93 20.33 7.86
C GLY A 625 -25.73 19.20 6.88
N ALA A 626 -26.64 19.09 5.92
CA ALA A 626 -26.48 18.18 4.80
C ALA A 626 -25.26 18.55 3.96
N GLY A 627 -24.64 17.53 3.42
CA GLY A 627 -23.70 17.59 2.33
C GLY A 627 -24.35 17.93 0.99
N THR A 628 -23.58 17.75 -0.08
CA THR A 628 -24.02 18.04 -1.44
C THR A 628 -24.08 16.77 -2.27
N ILE A 629 -25.09 16.67 -3.14
CA ILE A 629 -25.20 15.60 -4.15
C ILE A 629 -25.36 16.28 -5.51
N TYR A 630 -24.42 16.07 -6.42
CA TYR A 630 -24.46 16.57 -7.79
C TYR A 630 -24.63 15.42 -8.79
N LEU A 631 -25.72 15.44 -9.55
CA LEU A 631 -26.06 14.38 -10.51
C LEU A 631 -26.11 14.96 -11.93
N ARG A 632 -25.35 14.37 -12.86
CA ARG A 632 -25.24 14.84 -14.24
C ARG A 632 -25.48 13.71 -15.23
N ASN A 633 -26.43 13.94 -16.13
CA ASN A 633 -26.75 13.04 -17.24
C ASN A 633 -25.82 13.27 -18.45
N PRO A 634 -25.74 12.29 -19.36
CA PRO A 634 -24.93 12.38 -20.56
C PRO A 634 -25.38 13.57 -21.43
N GLY A 635 -24.42 14.26 -22.05
CA GLY A 635 -24.66 15.41 -22.93
C GLY A 635 -24.83 16.76 -22.22
N GLN A 636 -25.00 16.78 -20.90
CA GLN A 636 -25.00 18.02 -20.11
C GLN A 636 -23.57 18.55 -19.91
N ALA A 637 -23.38 19.86 -19.99
CA ALA A 637 -22.13 20.51 -19.65
C ALA A 637 -21.77 20.31 -18.16
N LEU A 638 -20.51 20.55 -17.79
CA LEU A 638 -20.00 20.29 -16.43
C LEU A 638 -20.81 20.96 -15.33
N ASN A 639 -21.45 22.11 -15.61
CA ASN A 639 -22.22 22.95 -14.70
C ASN A 639 -23.75 22.87 -14.93
N GLU A 640 -24.26 21.91 -15.70
CA GLU A 640 -25.70 21.78 -16.04
C GLU A 640 -26.42 20.64 -15.27
N GLY A 641 -25.72 19.96 -14.36
CA GLY A 641 -26.30 18.91 -13.53
C GLY A 641 -27.23 19.43 -12.44
N THR A 642 -27.77 18.49 -11.65
CA THR A 642 -28.66 18.77 -10.52
C THR A 642 -27.91 18.70 -9.19
N LEU A 643 -27.83 19.82 -8.48
CA LEU A 643 -27.42 19.89 -7.08
C LEU A 643 -28.62 19.62 -6.16
N ILE A 644 -28.49 18.64 -5.28
CA ILE A 644 -29.50 18.23 -4.31
C ILE A 644 -28.97 18.47 -2.90
N ILE A 645 -29.75 19.19 -2.09
CA ILE A 645 -29.54 19.36 -0.66
C ILE A 645 -30.69 18.68 0.08
N ASP A 646 -30.37 17.59 0.78
CA ASP A 646 -31.33 16.72 1.46
C ASP A 646 -30.75 16.33 2.83
N ASN A 647 -31.48 16.62 3.92
CA ASN A 647 -31.02 16.29 5.27
C ASN A 647 -31.91 15.26 5.97
N ASN A 648 -32.63 14.41 5.23
CA ASN A 648 -33.46 13.34 5.79
C ASN A 648 -34.49 13.84 6.83
N ASN A 649 -35.13 14.97 6.55
CA ASN A 649 -36.08 15.66 7.42
C ASN A 649 -35.50 16.16 8.76
N ASN A 650 -34.18 16.26 8.86
CA ASN A 650 -33.50 16.86 10.00
C ASN A 650 -33.26 18.35 9.77
N ALA A 651 -33.94 19.19 10.53
CA ALA A 651 -33.72 20.64 10.53
C ALA A 651 -32.38 20.97 11.21
N GLY A 652 -31.30 20.84 10.45
CA GLY A 652 -29.93 21.00 10.90
C GLY A 652 -29.30 22.31 10.47
N GLU A 653 -27.97 22.35 10.56
CA GLU A 653 -27.15 23.45 10.04
C GLU A 653 -27.17 23.53 8.50
N VAL A 654 -26.48 24.55 7.98
CA VAL A 654 -26.43 24.87 6.56
C VAL A 654 -25.45 24.00 5.76
N THR A 655 -25.75 23.82 4.48
CA THR A 655 -24.79 23.62 3.40
C THR A 655 -24.39 25.02 2.89
N GLU A 656 -23.12 25.39 2.99
CA GLU A 656 -22.66 26.75 2.65
C GLU A 656 -22.05 26.81 1.24
N ILE A 657 -22.44 27.82 0.47
CA ILE A 657 -21.64 28.38 -0.61
C ILE A 657 -20.80 29.50 0.01
N SER A 658 -19.53 29.21 0.23
CA SER A 658 -18.55 30.10 0.89
C SER A 658 -17.36 30.35 -0.04
N GLU A 659 -16.44 31.23 0.37
CA GLU A 659 -15.18 31.47 -0.35
C GLU A 659 -14.29 30.23 -0.50
N PHE A 660 -14.54 29.17 0.29
CA PHE A 660 -13.80 27.91 0.25
C PHE A 660 -14.45 26.85 -0.65
N VAL A 661 -15.58 27.17 -1.30
CA VAL A 661 -16.25 26.30 -2.26
C VAL A 661 -15.76 26.67 -3.66
N ASP A 662 -15.12 25.71 -4.34
CA ASP A 662 -14.35 25.98 -5.57
C ASP A 662 -15.21 26.35 -6.79
N ASP A 663 -16.48 25.93 -6.79
CA ASP A 663 -17.42 26.16 -7.86
C ASP A 663 -18.85 26.35 -7.33
N ALA A 664 -19.61 27.19 -8.01
CA ALA A 664 -20.98 27.54 -7.66
C ALA A 664 -21.84 27.82 -8.91
N CYS A 665 -21.59 27.08 -9.99
CA CYS A 665 -22.40 27.14 -11.21
C CYS A 665 -23.11 25.80 -11.40
N ILE A 666 -24.44 25.82 -11.44
CA ILE A 666 -25.29 24.63 -11.38
C ILE A 666 -26.45 24.76 -12.38
N GLY A 667 -26.89 23.65 -12.98
CA GLY A 667 -28.09 23.65 -13.83
C GLY A 667 -29.33 23.74 -12.96
N LYS A 668 -29.54 22.73 -12.13
CA LYS A 668 -30.74 22.57 -11.30
C LYS A 668 -30.37 22.54 -9.83
N VAL A 669 -31.07 23.31 -9.01
CA VAL A 669 -30.98 23.25 -7.54
C VAL A 669 -32.26 22.65 -6.99
N LEU A 670 -32.14 21.61 -6.16
CA LEU A 670 -33.24 21.00 -5.42
C LEU A 670 -32.90 20.97 -3.93
N ILE A 671 -33.62 21.75 -3.14
CA ILE A 671 -33.54 21.73 -1.68
C ILE A 671 -34.78 21.00 -1.17
N ARG A 672 -34.63 19.94 -0.37
CA ARG A 672 -35.77 19.13 0.10
C ARG A 672 -35.51 18.51 1.46
N ASN A 673 -36.55 17.95 2.09
CA ASN A 673 -36.43 17.15 3.32
C ASN A 673 -35.58 17.84 4.40
N GLN A 674 -35.88 19.10 4.72
CA GLN A 674 -35.12 19.93 5.67
C GLN A 674 -33.64 20.17 5.30
N GLY A 675 -33.26 19.95 4.03
CA GLY A 675 -32.04 20.51 3.48
C GLY A 675 -32.03 22.03 3.64
N HIS A 676 -30.88 22.59 4.01
CA HIS A 676 -30.72 24.02 4.27
C HIS A 676 -29.54 24.56 3.47
N LEU A 677 -29.81 25.22 2.33
CA LEU A 677 -28.78 25.85 1.52
C LEU A 677 -28.56 27.30 1.95
N ARG A 678 -27.31 27.71 2.12
CA ARG A 678 -26.92 29.10 2.39
C ARG A 678 -25.92 29.61 1.36
N VAL A 679 -26.18 30.77 0.78
CA VAL A 679 -25.16 31.53 0.02
C VAL A 679 -24.62 32.61 0.94
N ASN A 680 -23.33 32.54 1.29
CA ASN A 680 -22.71 33.50 2.21
C ASN A 680 -22.55 34.89 1.59
N ASP A 681 -22.25 35.86 2.45
CA ASP A 681 -21.93 37.22 2.02
C ASP A 681 -20.81 37.21 0.98
N GLU A 682 -20.95 38.07 -0.03
CA GLU A 682 -20.00 38.25 -1.13
C GLU A 682 -19.83 37.02 -2.05
N GLN A 683 -20.62 35.96 -1.83
CA GLN A 683 -20.64 34.77 -2.67
C GLN A 683 -21.81 34.79 -3.64
N SER A 684 -21.67 34.05 -4.74
CA SER A 684 -22.70 33.90 -5.76
C SER A 684 -22.95 32.45 -6.12
N LEU A 685 -24.23 32.09 -6.31
CA LEU A 685 -24.65 30.82 -6.88
C LEU A 685 -25.37 31.07 -8.21
N VAL A 686 -24.78 30.57 -9.30
CA VAL A 686 -25.32 30.71 -10.65
C VAL A 686 -26.18 29.48 -10.98
N VAL A 687 -27.40 29.72 -11.45
CA VAL A 687 -28.37 28.68 -11.80
C VAL A 687 -28.87 28.88 -13.23
N SER A 688 -28.69 27.88 -14.09
CA SER A 688 -29.04 28.00 -15.52
C SER A 688 -30.36 27.34 -15.92
N GLU A 689 -30.90 26.39 -15.16
CA GLU A 689 -32.12 25.65 -15.54
C GLU A 689 -33.26 25.78 -14.52
N SER A 690 -33.07 25.38 -13.25
CA SER A 690 -34.18 25.39 -12.29
C SER A 690 -33.76 25.62 -10.85
N TRP A 691 -34.53 26.44 -10.15
CA TRP A 691 -34.51 26.58 -8.71
C TRP A 691 -35.74 25.91 -8.09
N ASN A 692 -35.55 24.89 -7.26
CA ASN A 692 -36.63 24.19 -6.57
C ASN A 692 -36.36 24.15 -5.06
N ASN A 693 -37.09 24.97 -4.30
CA ASN A 693 -36.96 25.06 -2.86
C ASN A 693 -38.16 24.43 -2.13
N GLN A 694 -37.97 23.20 -1.65
CA GLN A 694 -38.89 22.48 -0.76
C GLN A 694 -38.31 22.29 0.64
N GLY A 695 -37.18 22.92 0.94
CA GLY A 695 -36.53 22.92 2.25
C GLY A 695 -36.34 24.34 2.75
N VAL A 696 -35.10 24.66 3.13
CA VAL A 696 -34.75 25.98 3.66
C VAL A 696 -33.66 26.61 2.80
N PHE A 697 -33.85 27.87 2.44
CA PHE A 697 -32.82 28.70 1.81
C PHE A 697 -32.53 29.92 2.69
N THR A 698 -31.26 30.34 2.73
CA THR A 698 -30.85 31.58 3.39
C THR A 698 -29.79 32.30 2.55
N GLY A 699 -30.04 33.54 2.16
CA GLY A 699 -28.99 34.40 1.63
C GLY A 699 -28.30 35.17 2.75
N GLY A 700 -26.98 35.25 2.75
CA GLY A 700 -26.26 36.32 3.45
C GLY A 700 -26.75 37.69 2.98
N GLY A 701 -26.52 38.75 3.76
CA GLY A 701 -26.90 40.12 3.38
C GLY A 701 -26.42 40.52 1.98
N SER A 702 -25.25 40.05 1.54
CA SER A 702 -24.75 40.24 0.16
C SER A 702 -24.66 38.94 -0.66
N GLY A 703 -25.21 37.83 -0.15
CA GLY A 703 -25.25 36.54 -0.87
C GLY A 703 -26.19 36.59 -2.06
N THR A 704 -25.68 36.22 -3.24
CA THR A 704 -26.36 36.45 -4.52
C THR A 704 -26.72 35.14 -5.22
N VAL A 705 -27.97 35.04 -5.69
CA VAL A 705 -28.38 34.01 -6.65
C VAL A 705 -28.52 34.66 -8.02
N ILE A 706 -27.89 34.06 -9.03
CA ILE A 706 -27.88 34.57 -10.40
C ILE A 706 -28.60 33.56 -11.30
N PHE A 707 -29.69 33.97 -11.94
CA PHE A 707 -30.31 33.19 -13.00
C PHE A 707 -29.66 33.53 -14.33
N ASN A 708 -29.08 32.52 -14.97
CA ASN A 708 -28.27 32.66 -16.17
C ASN A 708 -28.52 31.46 -17.12
N ALA A 709 -29.77 31.28 -17.52
CA ALA A 709 -30.11 30.32 -18.58
C ALA A 709 -29.47 30.76 -19.90
N PRO A 710 -29.16 29.85 -20.85
CA PRO A 710 -28.75 30.25 -22.19
C PRO A 710 -29.77 31.15 -22.88
N GLU A 711 -29.32 31.92 -23.89
CA GLU A 711 -30.18 32.84 -24.65
C GLU A 711 -31.40 32.10 -25.25
N GLY A 712 -32.60 32.61 -24.99
CA GLY A 712 -33.86 32.01 -25.45
C GLY A 712 -34.38 30.84 -24.60
N GLU A 713 -33.61 30.39 -23.60
CA GLU A 713 -34.01 29.35 -22.66
C GLU A 713 -34.67 29.94 -21.40
N SER A 714 -35.14 29.06 -20.52
CA SER A 714 -35.87 29.45 -19.31
C SER A 714 -35.20 28.98 -18.02
N THR A 715 -35.29 29.78 -16.96
CA THR A 715 -35.07 29.32 -15.59
C THR A 715 -36.39 29.19 -14.86
N SER A 716 -36.73 27.99 -14.37
CA SER A 716 -37.95 27.78 -13.59
C SER A 716 -37.70 27.97 -12.09
N VAL A 717 -38.62 28.61 -11.38
CA VAL A 717 -38.57 28.84 -9.93
C VAL A 717 -39.78 28.17 -9.27
N ASP A 718 -39.53 27.11 -8.51
CA ASP A 718 -40.50 26.34 -7.73
C ASP A 718 -40.23 26.50 -6.23
N GLY A 719 -41.30 26.63 -5.46
CA GLY A 719 -41.26 26.72 -4.01
C GLY A 719 -41.10 28.14 -3.51
N ASP A 720 -41.55 28.35 -2.27
CA ASP A 720 -41.46 29.66 -1.65
C ASP A 720 -39.99 29.93 -1.28
N THR A 721 -39.44 31.04 -1.77
CA THR A 721 -38.04 31.39 -1.53
C THR A 721 -37.90 32.88 -1.21
N VAL A 722 -37.11 33.19 -0.19
CA VAL A 722 -36.70 34.56 0.13
C VAL A 722 -35.23 34.72 -0.24
N PHE A 723 -34.94 35.47 -1.30
CA PHE A 723 -33.58 35.78 -1.73
C PHE A 723 -33.08 37.07 -1.06
N SER A 724 -31.82 37.09 -0.64
CA SER A 724 -31.19 38.35 -0.22
C SER A 724 -30.82 39.21 -1.42
N ARG A 725 -30.20 38.58 -2.43
CA ARG A 725 -29.96 39.20 -3.73
C ARG A 725 -30.34 38.22 -4.84
N LEU A 726 -31.15 38.67 -5.79
CA LEU A 726 -31.52 37.91 -6.99
C LEU A 726 -31.17 38.74 -8.22
N ILE A 727 -30.38 38.16 -9.13
CA ILE A 727 -29.92 38.82 -10.35
C ILE A 727 -30.28 37.98 -11.57
N CYS A 728 -30.80 38.63 -12.61
CA CYS A 728 -30.90 38.05 -13.95
C CYS A 728 -30.68 39.16 -14.99
N THR A 729 -29.59 39.06 -15.74
CA THR A 729 -29.18 40.07 -16.72
C THR A 729 -29.04 39.50 -18.14
N ASN A 730 -29.43 38.24 -18.36
CA ASN A 730 -29.42 37.66 -19.69
C ASN A 730 -30.68 38.09 -20.46
N SER A 731 -30.50 38.99 -21.44
CA SER A 731 -31.56 39.39 -22.34
C SER A 731 -32.05 38.18 -23.15
N LYS A 732 -33.37 38.07 -23.39
CA LYS A 732 -34.05 36.91 -24.01
C LYS A 732 -34.20 35.67 -23.14
N GLN A 733 -33.71 35.64 -21.91
CA GLN A 733 -34.09 34.60 -20.96
C GLN A 733 -35.58 34.75 -20.57
N THR A 734 -36.24 33.65 -20.21
CA THR A 734 -37.52 33.67 -19.48
C THR A 734 -37.34 33.15 -18.05
N ILE A 735 -37.85 33.87 -17.04
CA ILE A 735 -38.00 33.35 -15.67
C ILE A 735 -39.43 32.85 -15.50
N VAL A 736 -39.59 31.56 -15.20
CA VAL A 736 -40.89 30.91 -15.04
C VAL A 736 -41.16 30.64 -13.57
N PHE A 737 -42.01 31.45 -12.94
CA PHE A 737 -42.44 31.26 -11.56
C PHE A 737 -43.58 30.26 -11.47
N LYS A 738 -43.47 29.28 -10.57
CA LYS A 738 -44.54 28.33 -10.32
C LYS A 738 -45.81 29.03 -9.82
N ALA A 739 -46.93 28.69 -10.44
CA ALA A 739 -48.24 29.16 -10.03
C ALA A 739 -48.52 28.81 -8.56
N GLY A 740 -48.93 29.81 -7.77
CA GLY A 740 -49.20 29.66 -6.34
C GLY A 740 -47.98 29.71 -5.41
N SER A 741 -46.75 29.72 -5.95
CA SER A 741 -45.54 29.97 -5.16
C SER A 741 -45.24 31.46 -5.04
N THR A 742 -44.52 31.81 -3.97
CA THR A 742 -44.10 33.18 -3.67
C THR A 742 -42.58 33.29 -3.67
N THR A 743 -42.05 34.06 -4.61
CA THR A 743 -40.66 34.53 -4.56
C THR A 743 -40.61 35.86 -3.85
N SER A 744 -39.70 36.03 -2.91
CA SER A 744 -39.52 37.29 -2.18
C SER A 744 -38.07 37.74 -2.21
N ILE A 745 -37.88 39.05 -2.11
CA ILE A 745 -36.60 39.68 -1.81
C ILE A 745 -36.62 40.12 -0.35
N ALA A 746 -35.59 39.75 0.40
CA ALA A 746 -35.49 40.06 1.82
C ALA A 746 -35.52 41.58 2.08
N SER A 747 -35.85 41.99 3.31
CA SER A 747 -35.69 43.38 3.72
C SER A 747 -34.23 43.82 3.56
N TYR A 748 -34.01 45.03 3.03
CA TYR A 748 -32.67 45.52 2.64
C TYR A 748 -31.96 44.66 1.57
N GLY A 749 -32.68 43.75 0.92
CA GLY A 749 -32.18 42.93 -0.18
C GLY A 749 -32.08 43.69 -1.51
N PHE A 750 -31.68 42.99 -2.56
CA PHE A 750 -31.50 43.57 -3.89
C PHE A 750 -32.09 42.68 -4.99
N LEU A 751 -32.84 43.29 -5.92
CA LEU A 751 -33.31 42.64 -7.12
C LEU A 751 -32.72 43.34 -8.35
N GLU A 752 -32.09 42.59 -9.25
CA GLU A 752 -31.71 43.10 -10.56
C GLU A 752 -32.32 42.21 -11.64
N LEU A 753 -33.19 42.78 -12.46
CA LEU A 753 -33.79 42.14 -13.61
C LEU A 753 -33.57 43.03 -14.83
N ARG A 754 -32.71 42.59 -15.75
CA ARG A 754 -32.26 43.45 -16.85
C ARG A 754 -32.22 42.71 -18.18
N GLY A 755 -33.07 43.14 -19.11
CA GLY A 755 -32.93 42.82 -20.54
C GLY A 755 -32.07 43.85 -21.28
N ASP A 756 -32.18 43.90 -22.60
CA ASP A 756 -31.60 44.96 -23.43
C ASP A 756 -32.65 45.63 -24.33
N SER A 757 -32.25 46.72 -25.01
CA SER A 757 -33.17 47.51 -25.84
C SER A 757 -33.78 46.76 -27.02
N ASP A 758 -33.15 45.67 -27.46
CA ASP A 758 -33.58 44.86 -28.58
C ASP A 758 -34.28 43.57 -28.10
N SER A 759 -34.23 43.26 -26.80
CA SER A 759 -34.70 42.00 -26.24
C SER A 759 -34.95 42.05 -24.73
N ASN A 760 -36.24 41.98 -24.38
CA ASN A 760 -36.66 41.95 -22.98
C ASN A 760 -36.30 40.62 -22.29
N LEU A 761 -36.06 40.70 -20.98
CA LEU A 761 -36.15 39.56 -20.06
C LEU A 761 -37.63 39.30 -19.77
N ALA A 762 -38.12 38.07 -19.97
CA ALA A 762 -39.53 37.77 -19.77
C ALA A 762 -39.80 37.12 -18.40
N LEU A 763 -40.89 37.50 -17.72
CA LEU A 763 -41.37 36.87 -16.49
C LEU A 763 -42.72 36.19 -16.74
N LYS A 764 -42.85 34.92 -16.36
CA LYS A 764 -44.07 34.14 -16.67
C LYS A 764 -44.52 33.25 -15.52
N SER A 765 -45.83 33.00 -15.42
CA SER A 765 -46.36 31.91 -14.60
C SER A 765 -46.19 30.55 -15.27
N SER A 766 -45.94 29.50 -14.49
CA SER A 766 -45.95 28.11 -14.97
C SER A 766 -47.32 27.66 -15.49
N ASN A 767 -48.42 28.27 -15.02
CA ASN A 767 -49.78 27.97 -15.48
C ASN A 767 -50.46 29.22 -16.05
N GLN A 768 -51.02 29.09 -17.25
CA GLN A 768 -51.77 30.16 -17.89
C GLN A 768 -52.96 30.58 -17.01
N ASN A 769 -53.14 31.89 -16.81
CA ASN A 769 -54.19 32.51 -15.97
C ASN A 769 -54.09 32.26 -14.45
N SER A 770 -52.95 31.77 -13.96
CA SER A 770 -52.68 31.67 -12.52
C SER A 770 -51.76 32.79 -12.06
N LEU A 771 -52.00 33.33 -10.86
CA LEU A 771 -51.13 34.34 -10.26
C LEU A 771 -49.82 33.70 -9.77
N TRP A 772 -48.72 34.44 -9.93
CA TRP A 772 -47.43 34.23 -9.30
C TRP A 772 -47.08 35.49 -8.50
N ASN A 773 -46.30 35.36 -7.44
CA ASN A 773 -45.93 36.50 -6.59
C ASN A 773 -44.42 36.70 -6.60
N LEU A 774 -43.99 37.93 -6.92
CA LEU A 774 -42.65 38.45 -6.63
C LEU A 774 -42.80 39.63 -5.66
N VAL A 775 -42.40 39.41 -4.41
CA VAL A 775 -42.61 40.36 -3.31
C VAL A 775 -41.29 41.03 -2.95
N LEU A 776 -41.28 42.37 -2.91
CA LEU A 776 -40.14 43.14 -2.44
C LEU A 776 -40.30 43.43 -0.94
N GLY A 777 -39.32 43.00 -0.14
CA GLY A 777 -39.28 43.29 1.28
C GLY A 777 -39.08 44.79 1.57
N PRO A 778 -39.42 45.26 2.79
CA PRO A 778 -39.16 46.63 3.21
C PRO A 778 -37.71 47.05 2.95
N ASP A 779 -37.54 48.26 2.43
CA ASP A 779 -36.23 48.88 2.17
C ASP A 779 -35.32 48.07 1.22
N SER A 780 -35.87 47.10 0.48
CA SER A 780 -35.14 46.44 -0.61
C SER A 780 -34.92 47.40 -1.79
N ALA A 781 -33.74 47.32 -2.38
CA ALA A 781 -33.42 48.03 -3.60
C ALA A 781 -33.75 47.15 -4.81
N HIS A 782 -34.11 47.78 -5.93
CA HIS A 782 -34.35 47.06 -7.17
C HIS A 782 -33.90 47.88 -8.39
N GLU A 783 -33.39 47.18 -9.39
CA GLU A 783 -33.08 47.69 -10.72
C GLU A 783 -33.81 46.79 -11.73
N VAL A 784 -34.83 47.35 -12.40
CA VAL A 784 -35.66 46.62 -13.36
C VAL A 784 -35.70 47.41 -14.67
N GLU A 785 -35.09 46.87 -15.72
CA GLU A 785 -34.97 47.53 -17.03
C GLU A 785 -35.17 46.50 -18.16
N TYR A 786 -35.95 46.84 -19.19
CA TYR A 786 -36.26 45.95 -20.33
C TYR A 786 -36.81 44.57 -19.89
N VAL A 787 -37.89 44.57 -19.09
CA VAL A 787 -38.55 43.35 -18.60
C VAL A 787 -40.00 43.30 -19.10
N ASP A 788 -40.41 42.15 -19.63
CA ASP A 788 -41.78 41.85 -20.12
C ASP A 788 -42.57 40.96 -19.13
#